data_AF-A0A965RZA2-F1
#
_entry.id   AF-A0A965RZA2-F1
#
_cell.length_a   1.000
_cell.length_b   1.000
_cell.length_c   1.000
_cell.angle_alpha   90.00
_cell.angle_beta   90.00
_cell.angle_gamma   90.00
#
_symmetry.space_group_name_H-M   'P 1'
#
loop_
_entity.id
_entity.type
_entity.pdbx_description
1 polymer ?
#
loop_
_entity_poly.entity_id
_entity_poly.type
_entity_poly.pdbx_seq_one_letter_code
_entity_poly.pdbx_strand_id
1 'polypeptide(L)'
;MATLFIDYENGNDNYAGTSFNLLASGIDGRISSTTFSAATANFPNDNSLINQYISVFNGTSYVTYIITAWISSSSLTIGAISGGTALANQSIDRQYYIGGRWKTISSTGASAARLVPGDTIRIMSSPEPTIVGNALWTSLTGTVGAGTSNTNTATNASPIRLTQASTMTTLGISNGSTVMVTTAAGNTNANGVWEVSGVSGNSCDLVNSSGNAAYTGSGFLRNMTHRRILLDNSVTVNIASFGNRGNGRTIWTQASNVTTSFNTTDSKEGDVSDSVAIAASFTTGKAAYKSTGSLNLSSYQQLSFWIKQTSGTIAVSGDISLRLCSDTIGDTVVHTFNIPGLVALNQWIPFTIDLGSLMNSNIQSVALYVDSDKGAQTFLLCNILACKPPSSPDSLNLQSLISKNTGDECWYPIMSINDRRVMIDTGGVNNNTNPLTSSNRGGYYGVTENVTTYKRETIKTNLASAFGTVVQEVQEAGTSSNPFNYEFGWNRTDMSTRTSQTYFDGLNGFGYGLLINTKNYVNINNFGAVRYDRVRFTTSSFQNHGFIESINNTSYGIDLSTQINNVYDVIKTCCNANGIFHDFGSSNNIYNKIITIGNISNGLSNTRGFMNNTFNSILAAINSYGFFLDGTYGNIFKNGIFVQN
;
A
#
# COMPACT_ATOMS: atom_id res chain seq x y z
N MET A 1 -16.62 0.33 30.47
CA MET A 1 -15.64 0.06 29.42
C MET A 1 -16.26 -0.94 28.46
N ALA A 2 -16.69 -0.46 27.30
CA ALA A 2 -17.23 -1.29 26.24
C ALA A 2 -16.10 -1.86 25.38
N THR A 3 -16.35 -3.01 24.77
CA THR A 3 -15.57 -3.49 23.62
C THR A 3 -16.38 -3.24 22.36
N LEU A 4 -15.81 -2.50 21.43
CA LEU A 4 -16.41 -2.05 20.18
C LEU A 4 -15.63 -2.66 19.00
N PHE A 5 -16.25 -2.76 17.83
CA PHE A 5 -15.69 -3.50 16.70
C PHE A 5 -15.74 -2.69 15.41
N ILE A 6 -14.64 -2.72 14.66
CA ILE A 6 -14.50 -2.06 13.37
C ILE A 6 -14.13 -3.08 12.29
N ASP A 7 -14.97 -3.15 11.26
CA ASP A 7 -14.82 -3.96 10.06
C ASP A 7 -14.85 -3.04 8.85
N TYR A 8 -13.69 -2.74 8.30
CA TYR A 8 -13.54 -1.81 7.18
C TYR A 8 -14.16 -2.31 5.88
N GLU A 9 -14.41 -3.61 5.75
CA GLU A 9 -14.91 -4.21 4.52
C GLU A 9 -16.44 -4.30 4.53
N ASN A 10 -17.01 -4.77 5.65
CA ASN A 10 -18.44 -5.07 5.77
C ASN A 10 -19.18 -4.19 6.79
N GLY A 11 -18.45 -3.41 7.60
CA GLY A 11 -19.02 -2.54 8.62
C GLY A 11 -19.80 -1.37 8.05
N ASN A 12 -20.56 -0.70 8.91
CA ASN A 12 -21.35 0.47 8.56
C ASN A 12 -21.40 1.48 9.70
N ASP A 13 -20.90 2.69 9.43
CA ASP A 13 -20.83 3.80 10.38
C ASP A 13 -22.21 4.33 10.83
N ASN A 14 -23.27 4.02 10.08
CA ASN A 14 -24.64 4.41 10.40
C ASN A 14 -25.32 3.51 11.45
N TYR A 15 -24.76 2.35 11.82
CA TYR A 15 -25.45 1.33 12.65
C TYR A 15 -24.83 1.07 14.03
N ALA A 16 -24.30 2.11 14.69
CA ALA A 16 -23.54 1.99 15.93
C ALA A 16 -24.26 1.42 17.16
N GLY A 17 -23.59 0.51 17.90
CA GLY A 17 -23.94 0.05 19.26
C GLY A 17 -23.02 -1.10 19.73
N THR A 18 -23.28 -1.69 20.91
CA THR A 18 -22.48 -2.76 21.53
C THR A 18 -22.79 -4.15 20.93
N SER A 19 -21.88 -4.72 20.14
CA SER A 19 -22.10 -6.03 19.51
C SER A 19 -22.03 -7.18 20.52
N PHE A 20 -23.18 -7.80 20.79
CA PHE A 20 -23.27 -9.11 21.42
C PHE A 20 -23.22 -10.17 20.33
N ASN A 21 -22.08 -10.85 20.17
CA ASN A 21 -21.97 -11.98 19.25
C ASN A 21 -22.54 -13.21 19.97
N LEU A 22 -23.80 -13.54 19.71
CA LEU A 22 -24.40 -14.81 20.14
C LEU A 22 -24.52 -15.71 18.91
N LEU A 23 -23.73 -16.79 18.91
CA LEU A 23 -23.89 -17.90 17.97
C LEU A 23 -25.25 -18.54 18.24
N ALA A 24 -26.26 -18.14 17.48
CA ALA A 24 -27.60 -18.67 17.59
C ALA A 24 -27.62 -20.16 17.26
N SER A 25 -28.12 -20.97 18.19
CA SER A 25 -28.61 -22.33 17.90
C SER A 25 -29.99 -22.47 18.53
N GLY A 26 -31.01 -22.90 17.77
CA GLY A 26 -32.40 -22.95 18.22
C GLY A 26 -33.13 -21.62 18.03
N ILE A 27 -34.10 -21.30 18.90
CA ILE A 27 -35.01 -20.13 18.81
C ILE A 27 -34.35 -18.75 18.98
N ASP A 28 -33.03 -18.66 18.87
CA ASP A 28 -32.25 -17.43 19.03
C ASP A 28 -32.40 -16.51 17.81
N GLY A 29 -32.72 -15.23 18.06
CA GLY A 29 -32.77 -14.20 17.02
C GLY A 29 -34.14 -14.01 16.35
N ARG A 30 -35.22 -14.51 16.94
CA ARG A 30 -36.56 -14.43 16.35
C ARG A 30 -37.22 -13.07 16.59
N ILE A 31 -37.77 -12.50 15.53
CA ILE A 31 -38.70 -11.37 15.61
C ILE A 31 -40.13 -11.93 15.57
N SER A 32 -40.88 -11.71 16.64
CA SER A 32 -42.31 -11.97 16.74
C SER A 32 -43.01 -10.63 16.99
N SER A 33 -43.70 -10.11 15.97
CA SER A 33 -44.25 -8.75 15.99
C SER A 33 -43.16 -7.71 16.27
N THR A 34 -43.28 -6.93 17.35
CA THR A 34 -42.28 -5.94 17.81
C THR A 34 -41.28 -6.52 18.78
N THR A 35 -41.35 -7.82 19.13
CA THR A 35 -40.44 -8.42 20.09
C THR A 35 -39.33 -9.17 19.39
N PHE A 36 -38.10 -8.79 19.69
CA PHE A 36 -36.91 -9.53 19.37
C PHE A 36 -36.54 -10.43 20.55
N SER A 37 -36.39 -11.74 20.34
CA SER A 37 -36.05 -12.70 21.39
C SER A 37 -34.82 -13.54 21.03
N ALA A 38 -33.98 -13.76 22.03
CA ALA A 38 -32.83 -14.66 21.98
C ALA A 38 -32.66 -15.39 23.32
N ALA A 39 -32.89 -16.70 23.31
CA ALA A 39 -32.86 -17.56 24.49
C ALA A 39 -31.47 -17.62 25.15
N THR A 40 -30.39 -17.47 24.37
CA THR A 40 -29.02 -17.41 24.89
C THR A 40 -28.55 -16.00 25.25
N ALA A 41 -29.37 -14.96 25.03
CA ALA A 41 -28.99 -13.60 25.33
C ALA A 41 -29.03 -13.27 26.83
N ASN A 42 -28.22 -12.27 27.20
CA ASN A 42 -28.23 -11.64 28.51
C ASN A 42 -28.26 -10.11 28.36
N PHE A 43 -29.36 -9.59 27.84
CA PHE A 43 -29.60 -8.16 27.68
C PHE A 43 -29.64 -7.48 29.05
N PRO A 44 -28.78 -6.48 29.31
CA PRO A 44 -28.76 -5.79 30.59
C PRO A 44 -30.06 -5.00 30.81
N ASN A 45 -30.63 -5.13 32.01
CA ASN A 45 -31.79 -4.34 32.46
C ASN A 45 -31.38 -2.98 33.03
N ASP A 46 -30.53 -2.26 32.30
CA ASP A 46 -29.99 -0.96 32.72
C ASP A 46 -30.34 0.17 31.74
N ASN A 47 -31.28 -0.11 30.81
CA ASN A 47 -31.68 0.76 29.71
C ASN A 47 -30.57 1.12 28.71
N SER A 48 -29.36 0.56 28.82
CA SER A 48 -28.25 0.85 27.90
C SER A 48 -28.55 0.49 26.45
N LEU A 49 -29.48 -0.45 26.23
CA LEU A 49 -29.91 -0.91 24.92
C LEU A 49 -31.04 -0.08 24.32
N ILE A 50 -31.77 0.72 25.09
CA ILE A 50 -32.90 1.51 24.56
C ILE A 50 -32.34 2.61 23.65
N ASN A 51 -32.98 2.81 22.50
CA ASN A 51 -32.55 3.64 21.37
C ASN A 51 -31.28 3.16 20.63
N GLN A 52 -30.73 2.00 21.01
CA GLN A 52 -29.66 1.37 20.22
C GLN A 52 -30.24 0.67 18.99
N TYR A 53 -29.41 0.52 17.96
CA TYR A 53 -29.82 -0.19 16.76
C TYR A 53 -29.57 -1.69 16.90
N ILE A 54 -30.45 -2.50 16.31
CA ILE A 54 -30.26 -3.93 16.15
C ILE A 54 -30.43 -4.30 14.68
N SER A 55 -29.38 -4.87 14.09
CA SER A 55 -29.38 -5.37 12.73
C SER A 55 -29.61 -6.87 12.73
N VAL A 56 -30.69 -7.33 12.12
CA VAL A 56 -31.06 -8.76 12.05
C VAL A 56 -30.88 -9.21 10.61
N PHE A 57 -30.03 -10.21 10.37
CA PHE A 57 -29.92 -10.82 9.04
C PHE A 57 -31.28 -11.41 8.69
N ASN A 58 -31.73 -11.31 7.43
CA ASN A 58 -33.03 -11.81 7.00
C ASN A 58 -32.96 -12.99 6.01
N GLY A 59 -31.80 -13.65 5.89
CA GLY A 59 -31.56 -14.68 4.89
C GLY A 59 -31.05 -14.14 3.54
N THR A 60 -31.28 -12.84 3.26
CA THR A 60 -30.79 -12.16 2.05
C THR A 60 -29.96 -10.90 2.37
N SER A 61 -30.31 -10.14 3.39
CA SER A 61 -29.62 -8.92 3.80
C SER A 61 -29.81 -8.63 5.29
N TYR A 62 -29.00 -7.74 5.86
CA TYR A 62 -29.19 -7.24 7.21
C TYR A 62 -30.25 -6.13 7.24
N VAL A 63 -31.23 -6.25 8.13
CA VAL A 63 -32.30 -5.26 8.34
C VAL A 63 -32.13 -4.63 9.72
N THR A 64 -32.05 -3.30 9.77
CA THR A 64 -31.82 -2.56 11.02
C THR A 64 -33.15 -2.09 11.66
N TYR A 65 -33.27 -2.30 12.96
CA TYR A 65 -34.35 -1.87 13.83
C TYR A 65 -33.79 -1.00 14.97
N ILE A 66 -34.65 -0.23 15.64
CA ILE A 66 -34.30 0.49 16.87
C ILE A 66 -34.89 -0.25 18.07
N ILE A 67 -34.13 -0.43 19.14
CA ILE A 67 -34.61 -1.03 20.38
C ILE A 67 -35.42 0.04 21.13
N THR A 68 -36.71 -0.20 21.36
CA THR A 68 -37.63 0.77 21.98
C THR A 68 -37.92 0.46 23.44
N ALA A 69 -37.72 -0.78 23.88
CA ALA A 69 -37.82 -1.17 25.28
C ALA A 69 -37.02 -2.44 25.58
N TRP A 70 -36.56 -2.57 26.81
CA TRP A 70 -36.11 -3.84 27.37
C TRP A 70 -37.32 -4.62 27.92
N ILE A 71 -37.41 -5.92 27.65
CA ILE A 71 -38.51 -6.78 28.16
C ILE A 71 -37.95 -7.75 29.22
N SER A 72 -36.88 -8.45 28.87
CA SER A 72 -36.19 -9.41 29.74
C SER A 72 -34.72 -9.53 29.32
N SER A 73 -33.93 -10.30 30.08
CA SER A 73 -32.55 -10.62 29.70
C SER A 73 -32.46 -11.35 28.35
N SER A 74 -33.56 -11.87 27.83
CA SER A 74 -33.64 -12.61 26.57
C SER A 74 -34.52 -11.92 25.52
N SER A 75 -35.14 -10.77 25.81
CA SER A 75 -36.11 -10.14 24.91
C SER A 75 -36.07 -8.62 24.93
N LEU A 76 -36.24 -8.02 23.76
CA LEU A 76 -36.27 -6.57 23.51
C LEU A 76 -37.50 -6.21 22.68
N THR A 77 -38.10 -5.05 22.91
CA THR A 77 -39.03 -4.44 21.95
C THR A 77 -38.21 -3.67 20.92
N ILE A 78 -38.52 -3.87 19.65
CA ILE A 78 -37.88 -3.23 18.51
C ILE A 78 -38.93 -2.52 17.63
N GLY A 79 -38.52 -1.41 17.04
CA GLY A 79 -39.30 -0.62 16.08
C GLY A 79 -38.64 -0.59 14.71
N ALA A 80 -39.44 -0.55 13.65
CA ALA A 80 -38.94 -0.28 12.31
C ALA A 80 -38.46 1.17 12.21
N ILE A 81 -37.33 1.39 11.53
CA ILE A 81 -36.87 2.73 11.15
C ILE A 81 -37.59 3.18 9.88
N SER A 82 -37.81 4.49 9.72
CA SER A 82 -38.50 5.06 8.55
C SER A 82 -37.82 4.61 7.24
N GLY A 83 -38.59 3.98 6.34
CA GLY A 83 -38.08 3.39 5.08
C GLY A 83 -37.62 1.93 5.18
N GLY A 84 -37.73 1.29 6.35
CA GLY A 84 -37.38 -0.12 6.57
C GLY A 84 -38.48 -1.12 6.18
N THR A 85 -38.12 -2.40 6.10
CA THR A 85 -39.07 -3.51 5.89
C THR A 85 -39.99 -3.68 7.11
N ALA A 86 -41.28 -3.94 6.88
CA ALA A 86 -42.24 -4.16 7.96
C ALA A 86 -41.82 -5.33 8.86
N LEU A 87 -42.12 -5.21 10.16
CA LEU A 87 -41.93 -6.27 11.15
C LEU A 87 -42.82 -7.47 10.79
N ALA A 88 -42.28 -8.45 10.09
CA ALA A 88 -42.95 -9.70 9.78
C ALA A 88 -42.37 -10.82 10.66
N ASN A 89 -43.25 -11.68 11.19
CA ASN A 89 -42.84 -12.88 11.92
C ASN A 89 -41.86 -13.71 11.08
N GLN A 90 -40.67 -13.96 11.61
CA GLN A 90 -39.64 -14.69 10.88
C GLN A 90 -39.68 -16.18 11.25
N SER A 91 -39.68 -17.06 10.24
CA SER A 91 -39.82 -18.51 10.41
C SER A 91 -38.51 -19.30 10.41
N ILE A 92 -37.37 -18.63 10.24
CA ILE A 92 -36.03 -19.25 10.28
C ILE A 92 -35.16 -18.54 11.31
N ASP A 93 -34.26 -19.29 11.94
CA ASP A 93 -33.31 -18.79 12.95
C ASP A 93 -32.17 -18.02 12.25
N ARG A 94 -31.75 -16.86 12.80
CA ARG A 94 -30.85 -15.92 12.09
C ARG A 94 -29.82 -15.26 13.00
N GLN A 95 -28.74 -14.81 12.39
CA GLN A 95 -27.73 -13.97 13.04
C GLN A 95 -28.26 -12.55 13.25
N TYR A 96 -28.00 -11.97 14.41
CA TYR A 96 -28.34 -10.59 14.73
C TYR A 96 -27.17 -9.90 15.41
N TYR A 97 -27.10 -8.59 15.23
CA TYR A 97 -26.11 -7.70 15.80
C TYR A 97 -26.85 -6.55 16.45
N ILE A 98 -26.83 -6.47 17.77
CA ILE A 98 -27.14 -5.20 18.42
C ILE A 98 -25.92 -4.31 18.19
N GLY A 99 -26.08 -3.20 17.46
CA GLY A 99 -24.99 -2.29 17.15
C GLY A 99 -23.87 -2.87 16.30
N GLY A 100 -24.13 -3.09 15.01
CA GLY A 100 -23.18 -3.72 14.09
C GLY A 100 -21.79 -3.08 14.09
N ARG A 101 -20.82 -3.80 13.51
CA ARG A 101 -19.43 -3.32 13.39
C ARG A 101 -19.40 -1.99 12.64
N TRP A 102 -18.69 -1.00 13.17
CA TRP A 102 -18.44 0.24 12.45
C TRP A 102 -17.54 -0.01 11.26
N LYS A 103 -17.61 0.88 10.28
CA LYS A 103 -16.73 0.80 9.12
C LYS A 103 -15.40 1.47 9.38
N THR A 104 -15.40 2.60 10.08
CA THR A 104 -14.20 3.44 10.21
C THR A 104 -13.88 3.85 11.64
N ILE A 105 -12.60 4.14 11.88
CA ILE A 105 -12.10 4.76 13.12
C ILE A 105 -12.42 6.27 13.14
N SER A 106 -12.84 6.84 12.01
CA SER A 106 -13.05 8.28 11.85
C SER A 106 -14.29 8.80 12.59
N SER A 107 -14.50 10.12 12.52
CA SER A 107 -15.64 10.83 13.13
C SER A 107 -17.03 10.38 12.66
N THR A 108 -17.15 9.61 11.58
CA THR A 108 -18.42 9.00 11.16
C THR A 108 -18.69 7.67 11.87
N GLY A 109 -17.66 6.88 12.15
CA GLY A 109 -17.75 5.58 12.83
C GLY A 109 -17.58 5.72 14.34
N ALA A 110 -16.34 5.58 14.80
CA ALA A 110 -15.93 5.69 16.19
C ALA A 110 -15.83 7.16 16.67
N SER A 111 -16.91 7.92 16.54
CA SER A 111 -16.95 9.34 16.91
C SER A 111 -16.83 9.57 18.41
N ALA A 112 -16.29 10.72 18.83
CA ALA A 112 -16.14 11.07 20.25
C ALA A 112 -17.46 10.98 21.04
N ALA A 113 -18.60 11.31 20.41
CA ALA A 113 -19.92 11.20 21.03
C ALA A 113 -20.34 9.76 21.36
N ARG A 114 -19.65 8.76 20.81
CA ARG A 114 -19.93 7.32 20.96
C ARG A 114 -18.88 6.60 21.81
N LEU A 115 -17.86 7.31 22.28
CA LEU A 115 -16.70 6.75 22.97
C LEU A 115 -16.58 7.34 24.38
N VAL A 116 -16.12 6.53 25.32
CA VAL A 116 -15.73 7.01 26.65
C VAL A 116 -14.36 6.47 27.06
N PRO A 117 -13.62 7.17 27.95
CA PRO A 117 -12.35 6.67 28.46
C PRO A 117 -12.44 5.24 29.02
N GLY A 118 -11.46 4.41 28.66
CA GLY A 118 -11.40 3.00 29.04
C GLY A 118 -12.03 2.03 28.03
N ASP A 119 -12.74 2.52 27.02
CA ASP A 119 -13.25 1.64 25.97
C ASP A 119 -12.10 0.99 25.17
N THR A 120 -12.41 -0.16 24.58
CA THR A 120 -11.51 -0.89 23.69
C THR A 120 -12.17 -1.03 22.33
N ILE A 121 -11.48 -0.61 21.28
CA ILE A 121 -11.88 -0.78 19.90
C ILE A 121 -11.04 -1.89 19.29
N ARG A 122 -11.70 -2.97 18.86
CA ARG A 122 -11.10 -4.07 18.11
C ARG A 122 -11.26 -3.82 16.62
N ILE A 123 -10.16 -3.86 15.88
CA ILE A 123 -10.13 -3.60 14.43
C ILE A 123 -9.73 -4.88 13.69
N MET A 124 -10.47 -5.21 12.63
CA MET A 124 -10.26 -6.42 11.83
C MET A 124 -8.83 -6.46 11.25
N SER A 125 -8.26 -7.66 11.11
CA SER A 125 -6.97 -7.87 10.47
C SER A 125 -7.05 -7.69 8.95
N SER A 126 -5.91 -7.35 8.36
CA SER A 126 -5.73 -7.54 6.91
C SER A 126 -5.70 -9.04 6.58
N PRO A 127 -5.88 -9.43 5.31
CA PRO A 127 -5.70 -10.82 4.91
C PRO A 127 -4.33 -11.37 5.39
N GLU A 128 -4.32 -12.64 5.79
CA GLU A 128 -3.08 -13.30 6.21
C GLU A 128 -2.08 -13.39 5.06
N PRO A 129 -0.76 -13.40 5.35
CA PRO A 129 0.25 -13.66 4.35
C PRO A 129 0.04 -15.00 3.64
N THR A 130 0.30 -15.02 2.34
CA THR A 130 0.22 -16.22 1.51
C THR A 130 1.53 -16.44 0.76
N ILE A 131 1.86 -17.71 0.48
CA ILE A 131 3.12 -18.08 -0.18
C ILE A 131 3.02 -17.80 -1.67
N VAL A 132 3.98 -17.03 -2.19
CA VAL A 132 4.12 -16.75 -3.64
C VAL A 132 5.02 -17.78 -4.32
N GLY A 133 5.98 -18.35 -3.57
CA GLY A 133 6.98 -19.29 -4.05
C GLY A 133 8.30 -19.06 -3.35
N ASN A 134 9.40 -19.50 -3.96
CA ASN A 134 10.75 -19.15 -3.53
C ASN A 134 11.28 -17.98 -4.36
N ALA A 135 12.15 -17.18 -3.75
CA ALA A 135 12.83 -16.09 -4.43
C ALA A 135 14.21 -15.84 -3.86
N LEU A 136 15.12 -15.42 -4.73
CA LEU A 136 16.43 -14.90 -4.35
C LEU A 136 16.27 -13.46 -3.86
N TRP A 137 16.44 -13.29 -2.55
CA TRP A 137 16.60 -12.01 -1.89
C TRP A 137 18.08 -11.67 -1.87
N THR A 138 18.47 -10.52 -2.41
CA THR A 138 19.87 -10.09 -2.41
C THR A 138 20.02 -8.89 -1.50
N SER A 139 20.85 -8.97 -0.48
CA SER A 139 21.15 -7.80 0.35
C SER A 139 22.23 -6.93 -0.27
N LEU A 140 22.29 -5.67 0.15
CA LEU A 140 23.41 -4.79 -0.16
C LEU A 140 24.64 -5.23 0.64
N THR A 141 25.58 -5.94 0.00
CA THR A 141 26.88 -6.30 0.60
C THR A 141 27.97 -5.30 0.18
N GLY A 142 28.61 -4.62 1.13
CA GLY A 142 29.82 -3.79 0.88
C GLY A 142 29.74 -2.33 1.35
N THR A 143 30.87 -1.60 1.25
CA THR A 143 30.96 -0.18 1.60
C THR A 143 30.06 0.65 0.70
N VAL A 144 29.27 1.49 1.35
CA VAL A 144 28.19 2.17 0.68
C VAL A 144 28.73 3.41 -0.02
N GLY A 145 28.81 3.29 -1.35
CA GLY A 145 29.46 4.25 -2.24
C GLY A 145 29.84 3.57 -3.55
N ALA A 146 30.17 2.28 -3.44
CA ALA A 146 30.38 1.32 -4.50
C ALA A 146 29.21 1.18 -5.49
N GLY A 147 28.04 1.75 -5.28
CA GLY A 147 26.88 1.46 -6.14
C GLY A 147 26.90 2.14 -7.51
N THR A 148 27.63 3.25 -7.69
CA THR A 148 27.47 4.14 -8.85
C THR A 148 28.79 4.38 -9.58
N SER A 149 28.78 4.30 -10.92
CA SER A 149 29.91 4.70 -11.75
C SER A 149 29.47 5.56 -12.92
N ASN A 150 30.34 6.48 -13.34
CA ASN A 150 30.20 7.15 -14.63
C ASN A 150 30.37 6.14 -15.76
N THR A 151 29.49 6.24 -16.76
CA THR A 151 29.59 5.48 -18.00
C THR A 151 30.55 6.18 -18.96
N ASN A 152 31.62 5.49 -19.37
CA ASN A 152 32.59 5.98 -20.35
C ASN A 152 32.12 5.72 -21.77
N THR A 153 31.48 4.56 -22.02
CA THR A 153 30.94 4.20 -23.33
C THR A 153 29.69 3.32 -23.20
N ALA A 154 28.80 3.43 -24.19
CA ALA A 154 27.68 2.53 -24.42
C ALA A 154 27.59 2.19 -25.91
N THR A 155 27.91 0.96 -26.30
CA THR A 155 28.04 0.59 -27.72
C THR A 155 26.70 0.65 -28.46
N ASN A 156 26.69 1.14 -29.71
CA ASN A 156 25.55 1.02 -30.60
C ASN A 156 25.46 -0.41 -31.19
N ALA A 157 25.21 -1.40 -30.33
CA ALA A 157 25.19 -2.82 -30.67
C ALA A 157 24.05 -3.54 -29.95
N SER A 158 23.87 -4.83 -30.25
CA SER A 158 22.94 -5.72 -29.54
C SER A 158 23.71 -6.99 -29.11
N PRO A 159 23.98 -7.21 -27.81
CA PRO A 159 23.65 -6.33 -26.69
C PRO A 159 24.48 -5.02 -26.68
N ILE A 160 23.95 -4.00 -26.02
CA ILE A 160 24.69 -2.79 -25.63
C ILE A 160 25.72 -3.19 -24.55
N ARG A 161 27.00 -3.03 -24.86
CA ARG A 161 28.09 -3.14 -23.89
C ARG A 161 28.37 -1.78 -23.27
N LEU A 162 28.41 -1.73 -21.95
CA LEU A 162 28.83 -0.58 -21.19
C LEU A 162 30.28 -0.70 -20.77
N THR A 163 31.01 0.42 -20.79
CA THR A 163 32.31 0.55 -20.11
C THR A 163 32.20 1.65 -19.07
N GLN A 164 32.68 1.40 -17.86
CA GLN A 164 32.53 2.25 -16.69
C GLN A 164 33.87 2.82 -16.23
N ALA A 165 33.82 3.91 -15.47
CA ALA A 165 35.00 4.45 -14.78
C ALA A 165 35.51 3.52 -13.66
N SER A 166 34.60 2.84 -12.94
CA SER A 166 34.94 1.86 -11.90
C SER A 166 34.87 0.42 -12.41
N THR A 167 35.59 -0.50 -11.77
CA THR A 167 35.46 -1.94 -12.07
C THR A 167 34.14 -2.51 -11.56
N MET A 168 33.57 -3.48 -12.27
CA MET A 168 32.30 -4.12 -11.88
C MET A 168 32.40 -4.79 -10.51
N THR A 169 33.54 -5.37 -10.16
CA THR A 169 33.80 -5.93 -8.82
C THR A 169 33.73 -4.87 -7.73
N THR A 170 34.36 -3.71 -7.95
CA THR A 170 34.23 -2.56 -7.02
C THR A 170 32.78 -2.12 -6.90
N LEU A 171 31.98 -2.29 -7.96
CA LEU A 171 30.56 -1.94 -7.96
C LEU A 171 29.63 -3.01 -7.34
N GLY A 172 30.18 -4.17 -6.96
CA GLY A 172 29.40 -5.33 -6.54
C GLY A 172 28.51 -5.90 -7.66
N ILE A 173 28.89 -5.68 -8.93
CA ILE A 173 28.16 -6.12 -10.12
C ILE A 173 28.81 -7.39 -10.66
N SER A 174 27.99 -8.43 -10.82
CA SER A 174 28.32 -9.72 -11.42
C SER A 174 27.28 -10.12 -12.47
N ASN A 175 27.53 -11.18 -13.25
CA ASN A 175 26.52 -11.70 -14.19
C ASN A 175 25.22 -12.05 -13.44
N GLY A 176 24.08 -11.67 -14.01
CA GLY A 176 22.77 -11.81 -13.39
C GLY A 176 22.45 -10.72 -12.34
N SER A 177 23.33 -9.73 -12.12
CA SER A 177 22.99 -8.55 -11.32
C SER A 177 21.94 -7.70 -12.03
N THR A 178 21.13 -6.98 -11.26
CA THR A 178 20.25 -5.94 -11.81
C THR A 178 20.90 -4.59 -11.63
N VAL A 179 20.99 -3.84 -12.71
CA VAL A 179 21.58 -2.50 -12.74
C VAL A 179 20.56 -1.51 -13.27
N MET A 180 20.82 -0.23 -13.04
CA MET A 180 20.12 0.86 -13.68
C MET A 180 21.11 1.78 -14.37
N VAL A 181 20.76 2.19 -15.57
CA VAL A 181 21.54 3.14 -16.37
C VAL A 181 20.70 4.39 -16.56
N THR A 182 21.27 5.54 -16.27
CA THR A 182 20.58 6.83 -16.37
C THR A 182 21.44 7.84 -17.12
N THR A 183 20.81 8.87 -17.70
CA THR A 183 21.42 9.97 -18.47
C THR A 183 22.37 9.59 -19.63
N ALA A 184 22.35 8.35 -20.13
CA ALA A 184 23.14 7.95 -21.30
C ALA A 184 22.73 8.77 -22.53
N ALA A 185 23.61 9.65 -23.02
CA ALA A 185 23.34 10.49 -24.18
C ALA A 185 23.85 9.86 -25.48
N GLY A 186 23.19 10.20 -26.59
CA GLY A 186 23.40 9.56 -27.88
C GLY A 186 22.71 8.19 -27.92
N ASN A 187 23.31 7.18 -27.28
CA ASN A 187 22.71 5.84 -27.15
C ASN A 187 21.67 5.77 -26.03
N THR A 188 20.55 6.48 -26.21
CA THR A 188 19.52 6.61 -25.17
C THR A 188 18.80 5.31 -24.83
N ASN A 189 18.89 4.29 -25.71
CA ASN A 189 18.39 2.94 -25.45
C ASN A 189 19.17 2.20 -24.36
N ALA A 190 20.35 2.68 -23.95
CA ALA A 190 21.06 2.14 -22.81
C ALA A 190 20.36 2.48 -21.47
N ASN A 191 19.55 3.54 -21.42
CA ASN A 191 18.86 3.93 -20.18
C ASN A 191 17.83 2.89 -19.74
N GLY A 192 17.68 2.72 -18.43
CA GLY A 192 16.66 1.86 -17.83
C GLY A 192 17.20 0.83 -16.86
N VAL A 193 16.38 -0.17 -16.54
CA VAL A 193 16.69 -1.23 -15.57
C VAL A 193 17.00 -2.52 -16.31
N TRP A 194 18.20 -3.04 -16.11
CA TRP A 194 18.75 -4.14 -16.89
C TRP A 194 19.22 -5.28 -16.01
N GLU A 195 19.12 -6.50 -16.53
CA GLU A 195 20.01 -7.57 -16.09
C GLU A 195 21.32 -7.46 -16.88
N VAL A 196 22.45 -7.76 -16.23
CA VAL A 196 23.76 -7.71 -16.89
C VAL A 196 24.36 -9.09 -17.10
N SER A 197 25.14 -9.21 -18.17
CA SER A 197 25.97 -10.37 -18.47
C SER A 197 27.35 -9.90 -18.96
N GLY A 198 28.22 -10.84 -19.38
CA GLY A 198 29.53 -10.50 -19.96
C GLY A 198 30.42 -9.63 -19.07
N VAL A 199 30.26 -9.71 -17.74
CA VAL A 199 30.96 -8.87 -16.76
C VAL A 199 32.45 -9.16 -16.79
N SER A 200 33.26 -8.16 -17.14
CA SER A 200 34.73 -8.25 -17.19
C SER A 200 35.38 -6.89 -16.93
N GLY A 201 36.26 -6.80 -15.94
CA GLY A 201 36.95 -5.55 -15.59
C GLY A 201 35.97 -4.43 -15.28
N ASN A 202 35.95 -3.38 -16.10
CA ASN A 202 35.03 -2.25 -16.02
C ASN A 202 33.88 -2.31 -17.05
N SER A 203 33.58 -3.46 -17.62
CA SER A 203 32.55 -3.62 -18.66
C SER A 203 31.52 -4.70 -18.34
N CYS A 204 30.30 -4.51 -18.86
CA CYS A 204 29.19 -5.45 -18.78
C CYS A 204 28.24 -5.26 -19.98
N ASP A 205 27.52 -6.31 -20.36
CA ASP A 205 26.52 -6.28 -21.42
C ASP A 205 25.11 -6.17 -20.82
N LEU A 206 24.28 -5.29 -21.38
CA LEU A 206 22.87 -5.15 -21.01
C LEU A 206 22.05 -6.22 -21.73
N VAL A 207 21.48 -7.17 -20.99
CA VAL A 207 20.77 -8.33 -21.58
C VAL A 207 19.54 -7.87 -22.38
N ASN A 208 19.36 -8.43 -23.58
CA ASN A 208 18.27 -8.13 -24.53
C ASN A 208 18.15 -6.65 -24.94
N SER A 209 19.26 -5.90 -24.85
CA SER A 209 19.29 -4.51 -25.28
C SER A 209 19.67 -4.36 -26.76
N SER A 210 19.15 -3.30 -27.38
CA SER A 210 19.51 -2.88 -28.74
C SER A 210 19.85 -1.39 -28.78
N GLY A 211 21.08 -1.06 -29.18
CA GLY A 211 21.53 0.33 -29.34
C GLY A 211 20.74 1.12 -30.40
N ASN A 212 20.63 2.44 -30.22
CA ASN A 212 19.95 3.32 -31.18
C ASN A 212 20.83 4.41 -31.81
N ALA A 213 21.98 4.75 -31.21
CA ALA A 213 22.95 5.68 -31.78
C ALA A 213 24.32 5.53 -31.12
N ALA A 214 25.32 6.26 -31.63
CA ALA A 214 26.61 6.39 -30.96
C ALA A 214 26.46 7.11 -29.61
N TYR A 215 27.21 6.66 -28.61
CA TYR A 215 27.30 7.33 -27.31
C TYR A 215 28.01 8.67 -27.44
N THR A 216 27.41 9.73 -26.91
CA THR A 216 27.96 11.11 -26.98
C THR A 216 28.41 11.66 -25.63
N GLY A 217 28.47 10.81 -24.59
CA GLY A 217 28.85 11.20 -23.23
C GLY A 217 27.67 11.23 -22.25
N SER A 218 27.97 11.49 -20.98
CA SER A 218 27.03 11.46 -19.84
C SER A 218 26.42 10.09 -19.57
N GLY A 219 26.35 9.69 -18.31
CA GLY A 219 25.64 8.47 -17.93
C GLY A 219 26.11 7.92 -16.60
N PHE A 220 25.20 7.32 -15.85
CA PHE A 220 25.51 6.65 -14.59
C PHE A 220 25.01 5.21 -14.63
N LEU A 221 25.88 4.26 -14.30
CA LEU A 221 25.50 2.89 -13.98
C LEU A 221 25.36 2.75 -12.48
N ARG A 222 24.27 2.13 -12.04
CA ARG A 222 23.99 1.86 -10.62
C ARG A 222 23.66 0.40 -10.38
N ASN A 223 24.23 -0.21 -9.35
CA ASN A 223 23.83 -1.54 -8.90
C ASN A 223 22.49 -1.47 -8.14
N MET A 224 21.48 -2.20 -8.62
CA MET A 224 20.12 -2.22 -8.10
C MET A 224 19.71 -3.62 -7.62
N THR A 225 20.65 -4.56 -7.54
CA THR A 225 20.37 -5.96 -7.20
C THR A 225 19.72 -6.09 -5.82
N HIS A 226 20.08 -5.22 -4.87
CA HIS A 226 19.48 -5.18 -3.53
C HIS A 226 18.02 -4.70 -3.49
N ARG A 227 17.51 -4.11 -4.58
CA ARG A 227 16.10 -3.75 -4.73
C ARG A 227 15.31 -4.82 -5.47
N ARG A 228 15.97 -5.86 -5.96
CA ARG A 228 15.35 -6.95 -6.68
C ARG A 228 15.08 -8.12 -5.74
N ILE A 229 13.87 -8.63 -5.84
CA ILE A 229 13.51 -9.98 -5.43
C ILE A 229 13.33 -10.78 -6.74
N LEU A 230 14.13 -11.83 -6.93
CA LEU A 230 14.06 -12.64 -8.15
C LEU A 230 13.32 -13.95 -7.83
N LEU A 231 12.07 -14.04 -8.23
CA LEU A 231 11.24 -15.23 -8.03
C LEU A 231 11.83 -16.42 -8.83
N ASP A 232 11.61 -17.65 -8.35
CA ASP A 232 12.00 -18.85 -9.11
C ASP A 232 11.16 -19.03 -10.38
N ASN A 233 9.89 -18.62 -10.33
CA ASN A 233 8.94 -18.66 -11.45
C ASN A 233 8.21 -17.33 -11.60
N SER A 234 7.82 -16.98 -12.83
CA SER A 234 6.91 -15.85 -13.03
C SER A 234 5.53 -16.21 -12.51
N VAL A 235 4.92 -15.30 -11.75
CA VAL A 235 3.56 -15.46 -11.21
C VAL A 235 2.56 -14.49 -11.84
N THR A 236 3.04 -13.60 -12.71
CA THR A 236 2.27 -12.60 -13.47
C THR A 236 2.60 -12.69 -14.96
N VAL A 237 1.77 -12.09 -15.81
CA VAL A 237 2.08 -11.89 -17.23
C VAL A 237 2.12 -10.40 -17.55
N ASN A 238 3.24 -9.94 -18.09
CA ASN A 238 3.37 -8.59 -18.62
C ASN A 238 2.46 -8.40 -19.84
N ILE A 239 1.68 -7.32 -19.88
CA ILE A 239 0.80 -6.98 -21.01
C ILE A 239 1.37 -5.79 -21.80
N ALA A 240 1.59 -4.66 -21.13
CA ALA A 240 2.04 -3.42 -21.78
C ALA A 240 2.74 -2.47 -20.80
N SER A 241 3.37 -1.42 -21.33
CA SER A 241 4.03 -0.37 -20.54
C SER A 241 5.12 -0.88 -19.58
N PHE A 242 5.82 -1.95 -19.97
CA PHE A 242 6.93 -2.56 -19.23
C PHE A 242 8.21 -2.59 -20.08
N GLY A 243 9.34 -2.83 -19.46
CA GLY A 243 10.66 -2.85 -20.05
C GLY A 243 11.23 -1.46 -20.33
N ASN A 244 12.43 -1.46 -20.91
CA ASN A 244 13.14 -0.26 -21.34
C ASN A 244 12.88 0.00 -22.83
N ARG A 245 13.05 1.24 -23.30
CA ARG A 245 13.03 1.56 -24.75
C ARG A 245 14.01 0.71 -25.55
N GLY A 246 15.19 0.41 -24.99
CA GLY A 246 16.18 -0.46 -25.61
C GLY A 246 15.82 -1.94 -25.64
N ASN A 247 14.68 -2.36 -25.08
CA ASN A 247 14.22 -3.74 -25.00
C ASN A 247 12.80 -3.86 -25.60
N GLY A 248 12.63 -3.40 -26.83
CA GLY A 248 11.38 -3.59 -27.60
C GLY A 248 10.17 -2.76 -27.17
N ARG A 249 10.26 -1.95 -26.11
CA ARG A 249 9.17 -1.06 -25.68
C ARG A 249 8.93 0.02 -26.73
N THR A 250 7.70 0.11 -27.23
CA THR A 250 7.28 1.05 -28.28
C THR A 250 6.17 1.98 -27.78
N ILE A 251 5.92 3.10 -28.46
CA ILE A 251 4.85 4.05 -28.10
C ILE A 251 3.47 3.40 -28.38
N TRP A 252 2.42 3.85 -27.70
CA TRP A 252 1.04 3.45 -27.99
C TRP A 252 0.60 4.00 -29.35
N THR A 253 -0.36 3.35 -29.98
CA THR A 253 -0.99 3.89 -31.20
C THR A 253 -2.17 4.76 -30.79
N GLN A 254 -2.15 6.02 -31.20
CA GLN A 254 -3.17 7.02 -30.85
C GLN A 254 -4.37 7.01 -31.80
N ALA A 255 -5.54 7.41 -31.28
CA ALA A 255 -6.68 7.83 -32.09
C ALA A 255 -6.54 9.30 -32.51
N SER A 256 -7.45 9.77 -33.37
CA SER A 256 -7.57 11.20 -33.71
C SER A 256 -7.77 12.04 -32.44
N ASN A 257 -7.17 13.24 -32.37
CA ASN A 257 -7.22 14.13 -31.20
C ASN A 257 -6.56 13.58 -29.93
N VAL A 258 -5.71 12.55 -30.05
CA VAL A 258 -4.89 12.02 -28.97
C VAL A 258 -3.42 12.08 -29.40
N THR A 259 -2.54 12.45 -28.47
CA THR A 259 -1.09 12.40 -28.63
C THR A 259 -0.51 11.36 -27.68
N THR A 260 0.25 10.42 -28.23
CA THR A 260 0.97 9.42 -27.42
C THR A 260 2.48 9.63 -27.51
N SER A 261 3.18 9.46 -26.39
CA SER A 261 4.64 9.64 -26.32
C SER A 261 5.23 8.91 -25.12
N PHE A 262 6.56 8.83 -25.05
CA PHE A 262 7.24 8.41 -23.82
C PHE A 262 7.52 9.60 -22.91
N ASN A 263 7.21 9.46 -21.63
CA ASN A 263 7.72 10.36 -20.60
C ASN A 263 8.99 9.77 -19.99
N THR A 264 10.11 10.48 -20.11
CA THR A 264 11.45 10.04 -19.69
C THR A 264 11.86 10.50 -18.31
N THR A 265 11.07 11.36 -17.67
CA THR A 265 11.35 11.90 -16.34
C THR A 265 10.54 11.21 -15.27
N ASP A 266 9.40 10.60 -15.63
CA ASP A 266 8.42 10.07 -14.70
C ASP A 266 7.99 8.65 -15.05
N SER A 267 8.43 7.66 -14.28
CA SER A 267 8.15 6.23 -14.51
C SER A 267 8.23 5.41 -13.23
N LYS A 268 7.50 4.29 -13.21
CA LYS A 268 7.56 3.27 -12.15
C LYS A 268 8.30 1.99 -12.57
N GLU A 269 8.54 1.83 -13.87
CA GLU A 269 9.24 0.69 -14.44
C GLU A 269 10.03 1.15 -15.68
N GLY A 270 11.23 0.60 -15.83
CA GLY A 270 12.11 0.89 -16.95
C GLY A 270 12.68 2.31 -16.92
N ASP A 271 12.87 2.90 -18.10
CA ASP A 271 13.35 4.28 -18.27
C ASP A 271 12.27 5.30 -18.62
N VAL A 272 11.03 4.84 -18.86
CA VAL A 272 9.93 5.68 -19.35
C VAL A 272 8.56 5.23 -18.82
N SER A 273 7.60 6.16 -18.75
CA SER A 273 6.16 5.82 -18.74
C SER A 273 5.53 6.15 -20.08
N ASP A 274 4.37 5.56 -20.35
CA ASP A 274 3.64 5.79 -21.58
C ASP A 274 2.63 6.92 -21.35
N SER A 275 2.83 8.04 -22.04
CA SER A 275 1.99 9.23 -21.95
C SER A 275 0.90 9.20 -23.01
N VAL A 276 -0.34 9.43 -22.59
CA VAL A 276 -1.53 9.57 -23.45
C VAL A 276 -2.19 10.91 -23.14
N ALA A 277 -1.99 11.89 -24.02
CA ALA A 277 -2.57 13.23 -23.92
C ALA A 277 -3.81 13.32 -24.83
N ILE A 278 -4.97 13.48 -24.20
CA ILE A 278 -6.28 13.59 -24.83
C ILE A 278 -6.57 15.08 -25.03
N ALA A 279 -6.80 15.49 -26.27
CA ALA A 279 -7.12 16.88 -26.58
C ALA A 279 -8.61 17.18 -26.29
N ALA A 280 -8.94 18.46 -26.10
CA ALA A 280 -10.30 18.90 -25.79
C ALA A 280 -11.33 18.60 -26.91
N SER A 281 -10.89 18.31 -28.13
CA SER A 281 -11.74 17.90 -29.26
C SER A 281 -12.00 16.38 -29.32
N PHE A 282 -11.33 15.59 -28.47
CA PHE A 282 -11.67 14.19 -28.30
C PHE A 282 -12.93 14.07 -27.45
N THR A 283 -13.84 13.16 -27.80
CA THR A 283 -15.08 12.93 -27.05
C THR A 283 -14.96 11.64 -26.22
N THR A 284 -15.60 10.55 -26.66
CA THR A 284 -15.56 9.24 -26.00
C THR A 284 -15.07 8.16 -26.96
N GLY A 285 -14.67 7.01 -26.41
CA GLY A 285 -14.18 5.86 -27.16
C GLY A 285 -12.69 5.59 -26.94
N LYS A 286 -12.10 4.84 -27.86
CA LYS A 286 -10.70 4.40 -27.80
C LYS A 286 -9.75 5.58 -27.99
N ALA A 287 -9.04 5.99 -26.94
CA ALA A 287 -8.06 7.06 -27.02
C ALA A 287 -6.72 6.58 -27.59
N ALA A 288 -6.25 5.43 -27.11
CA ALA A 288 -5.02 4.81 -27.58
C ALA A 288 -5.05 3.30 -27.36
N TYR A 289 -4.23 2.55 -28.10
CA TYR A 289 -4.06 1.11 -27.90
C TYR A 289 -2.62 0.66 -28.05
N LYS A 290 -2.36 -0.55 -27.56
CA LYS A 290 -1.09 -1.25 -27.64
C LYS A 290 -1.31 -2.68 -28.10
N SER A 291 -0.77 -3.04 -29.27
CA SER A 291 -0.70 -4.44 -29.68
C SER A 291 0.26 -5.21 -28.78
N THR A 292 -0.15 -6.39 -28.34
CA THR A 292 0.61 -7.27 -27.42
C THR A 292 1.15 -8.52 -28.11
N GLY A 293 0.74 -8.77 -29.37
CA GLY A 293 0.75 -10.12 -29.92
C GLY A 293 -0.26 -11.03 -29.18
N SER A 294 -0.32 -12.31 -29.54
CA SER A 294 -1.26 -13.24 -28.89
C SER A 294 -0.79 -13.62 -27.49
N LEU A 295 -1.56 -13.23 -26.48
CA LEU A 295 -1.38 -13.57 -25.07
C LEU A 295 -2.50 -14.49 -24.61
N ASN A 296 -2.11 -15.59 -23.94
CA ASN A 296 -3.04 -16.47 -23.26
C ASN A 296 -3.14 -16.11 -21.78
N LEU A 297 -4.26 -15.49 -21.40
CA LEU A 297 -4.51 -15.06 -20.02
C LEU A 297 -5.58 -15.91 -19.31
N SER A 298 -5.90 -17.11 -19.78
CA SER A 298 -7.02 -17.92 -19.24
C SER A 298 -6.86 -18.43 -17.81
N SER A 299 -5.67 -18.27 -17.20
CA SER A 299 -5.41 -18.55 -15.79
C SER A 299 -5.39 -17.30 -14.90
N TYR A 300 -5.64 -16.12 -15.48
CA TYR A 300 -5.58 -14.82 -14.82
C TYR A 300 -6.98 -14.23 -14.71
N GLN A 301 -7.19 -13.36 -13.72
CA GLN A 301 -8.49 -12.77 -13.39
C GLN A 301 -8.39 -11.28 -13.01
N GLN A 302 -7.19 -10.81 -12.63
CA GLN A 302 -6.98 -9.42 -12.21
C GLN A 302 -6.06 -8.69 -13.19
N LEU A 303 -6.30 -7.39 -13.38
CA LEU A 303 -5.40 -6.48 -14.09
C LEU A 303 -4.76 -5.52 -13.08
N SER A 304 -3.43 -5.46 -13.04
CA SER A 304 -2.69 -4.52 -12.18
C SER A 304 -1.84 -3.57 -13.01
N PHE A 305 -1.80 -2.30 -12.62
CA PHE A 305 -1.03 -1.26 -13.32
C PHE A 305 -0.83 -0.02 -12.45
N TRP A 306 0.13 0.81 -12.83
CA TRP A 306 0.27 2.17 -12.35
C TRP A 306 -0.38 3.17 -13.31
N ILE A 307 -1.10 4.14 -12.76
CA ILE A 307 -1.63 5.29 -13.49
C ILE A 307 -1.36 6.59 -12.74
N LYS A 308 -1.11 7.66 -13.50
CA LYS A 308 -0.98 9.04 -12.99
C LYS A 308 -1.63 10.00 -13.97
N GLN A 309 -2.52 10.88 -13.49
CA GLN A 309 -3.03 11.98 -14.31
C GLN A 309 -2.20 13.24 -14.04
N THR A 310 -1.67 13.86 -15.08
CA THR A 310 -0.78 15.03 -14.94
C THR A 310 -1.46 16.36 -15.25
N SER A 311 -2.58 16.35 -15.97
CA SER A 311 -3.33 17.56 -16.34
C SER A 311 -4.82 17.29 -16.57
N GLY A 312 -5.61 18.36 -16.59
CA GLY A 312 -7.05 18.32 -16.89
C GLY A 312 -7.95 18.14 -15.67
N THR A 313 -9.25 18.00 -15.91
CA THR A 313 -10.25 17.66 -14.88
C THR A 313 -9.95 16.26 -14.33
N ILE A 314 -9.90 16.08 -13.01
CA ILE A 314 -9.56 14.78 -12.40
C ILE A 314 -10.60 13.72 -12.80
N ALA A 315 -10.12 12.60 -13.33
CA ALA A 315 -10.97 11.46 -13.67
C ALA A 315 -11.59 10.83 -12.42
N VAL A 316 -12.90 10.59 -12.46
CA VAL A 316 -13.66 9.85 -11.45
C VAL A 316 -13.98 8.43 -11.95
N SER A 317 -14.50 7.58 -11.06
CA SER A 317 -14.87 6.21 -11.40
C SER A 317 -15.85 6.19 -12.57
N GLY A 318 -15.50 5.44 -13.63
CA GLY A 318 -16.32 5.30 -14.84
C GLY A 318 -16.05 6.34 -15.92
N ASP A 319 -15.09 7.26 -15.73
CA ASP A 319 -14.68 8.20 -16.79
C ASP A 319 -13.74 7.54 -17.81
N ILE A 320 -12.89 6.61 -17.35
CA ILE A 320 -11.88 5.94 -18.16
C ILE A 320 -11.78 4.44 -17.80
N SER A 321 -11.40 3.63 -18.78
CA SER A 321 -11.18 2.19 -18.62
C SER A 321 -9.97 1.69 -19.39
N LEU A 322 -9.35 0.63 -18.88
CA LEU A 322 -8.47 -0.22 -19.69
C LEU A 322 -9.30 -1.39 -20.24
N ARG A 323 -9.12 -1.70 -21.51
CA ARG A 323 -9.86 -2.78 -22.18
C ARG A 323 -8.89 -3.75 -22.83
N LEU A 324 -9.09 -5.04 -22.62
CA LEU A 324 -8.36 -6.09 -23.34
C LEU A 324 -9.18 -6.49 -24.56
N CYS A 325 -8.52 -6.59 -25.71
CA CYS A 325 -9.16 -6.84 -26.99
C CYS A 325 -8.59 -8.09 -27.66
N SER A 326 -9.43 -8.77 -28.42
CA SER A 326 -9.07 -10.00 -29.14
C SER A 326 -8.43 -9.77 -30.50
N ASP A 327 -8.38 -8.53 -30.98
CA ASP A 327 -7.66 -8.10 -32.18
C ASP A 327 -6.42 -7.26 -31.82
N THR A 328 -5.59 -6.95 -32.82
CA THR A 328 -4.31 -6.25 -32.63
C THR A 328 -4.44 -4.72 -32.58
N ILE A 329 -5.62 -4.17 -32.88
CA ILE A 329 -5.84 -2.71 -32.98
C ILE A 329 -6.75 -2.15 -31.89
N GLY A 330 -7.25 -2.98 -30.98
CA GLY A 330 -8.03 -2.58 -29.82
C GLY A 330 -9.53 -2.35 -30.07
N ASP A 331 -10.11 -2.88 -31.15
CA ASP A 331 -11.53 -2.63 -31.50
C ASP A 331 -12.53 -3.65 -30.93
N THR A 332 -12.14 -4.92 -30.83
CA THR A 332 -12.96 -6.05 -30.36
C THR A 332 -12.68 -6.33 -28.90
N VAL A 333 -13.27 -5.51 -28.04
CA VAL A 333 -13.19 -5.61 -26.58
C VAL A 333 -13.75 -6.95 -26.11
N VAL A 334 -12.98 -7.65 -25.28
CA VAL A 334 -13.42 -8.88 -24.60
C VAL A 334 -13.47 -8.73 -23.09
N HIS A 335 -12.69 -7.79 -22.51
CA HIS A 335 -12.71 -7.48 -21.08
C HIS A 335 -12.59 -5.97 -20.87
N THR A 336 -13.35 -5.43 -19.91
CA THR A 336 -13.33 -4.01 -19.54
C THR A 336 -13.00 -3.85 -18.07
N PHE A 337 -11.99 -3.05 -17.76
CA PHE A 337 -11.52 -2.73 -16.41
C PHE A 337 -11.74 -1.24 -16.16
N ASN A 338 -12.83 -0.90 -15.48
CA ASN A 338 -13.13 0.49 -15.10
C ASN A 338 -12.12 1.00 -14.09
N ILE A 339 -11.43 2.10 -14.40
CA ILE A 339 -10.41 2.65 -13.52
C ILE A 339 -11.12 3.42 -12.39
N PRO A 340 -10.79 3.17 -11.11
CA PRO A 340 -11.31 3.95 -10.00
C PRO A 340 -10.88 5.43 -10.08
N GLY A 341 -11.60 6.33 -9.39
CA GLY A 341 -11.28 7.76 -9.41
C GLY A 341 -9.88 8.09 -8.89
N LEU A 342 -9.17 9.02 -9.54
CA LEU A 342 -7.76 9.34 -9.24
C LEU A 342 -7.55 10.36 -8.11
N VAL A 343 -8.62 11.07 -7.70
CA VAL A 343 -8.74 12.05 -6.60
C VAL A 343 -7.74 13.23 -6.53
N ALA A 344 -6.60 13.17 -7.21
CA ALA A 344 -5.57 14.18 -7.24
C ALA A 344 -4.76 14.10 -8.54
N LEU A 345 -4.25 15.25 -8.99
CA LEU A 345 -3.26 15.30 -10.05
C LEU A 345 -1.87 14.94 -9.52
N ASN A 346 -1.03 14.50 -10.44
CA ASN A 346 0.37 14.22 -10.25
C ASN A 346 0.72 13.10 -9.26
N GLN A 347 -0.23 12.24 -8.89
CA GLN A 347 -0.02 11.08 -8.03
C GLN A 347 0.03 9.78 -8.84
N TRP A 348 1.05 8.95 -8.60
CA TRP A 348 1.04 7.57 -9.07
C TRP A 348 0.16 6.72 -8.14
N ILE A 349 -0.79 6.00 -8.73
CA ILE A 349 -1.70 5.12 -8.00
C ILE A 349 -1.58 3.72 -8.60
N PRO A 350 -1.25 2.70 -7.80
CA PRO A 350 -1.32 1.32 -8.26
C PRO A 350 -2.77 0.86 -8.11
N PHE A 351 -3.37 0.40 -9.20
CA PHE A 351 -4.65 -0.29 -9.15
C PHE A 351 -4.48 -1.76 -9.45
N THR A 352 -5.35 -2.56 -8.84
CA THR A 352 -5.60 -3.96 -9.17
C THR A 352 -7.10 -4.12 -9.26
N ILE A 353 -7.61 -4.43 -10.46
CA ILE A 353 -9.03 -4.57 -10.73
C ILE A 353 -9.29 -6.05 -10.98
N ASP A 354 -10.15 -6.64 -10.15
CA ASP A 354 -10.61 -8.02 -10.28
C ASP A 354 -11.87 -8.07 -11.17
N LEU A 355 -11.85 -8.92 -12.19
CA LEU A 355 -13.00 -9.16 -13.08
C LEU A 355 -14.10 -10.02 -12.41
N GLY A 356 -13.75 -10.77 -11.36
CA GLY A 356 -14.62 -11.79 -10.76
C GLY A 356 -14.74 -13.07 -11.60
N SER A 357 -14.03 -13.16 -12.73
CA SER A 357 -13.98 -14.30 -13.63
C SER A 357 -12.63 -14.37 -14.38
N LEU A 358 -12.33 -15.51 -15.00
CA LEU A 358 -11.09 -15.71 -15.75
C LEU A 358 -11.08 -14.91 -17.06
N MET A 359 -9.90 -14.46 -17.48
CA MET A 359 -9.70 -13.73 -18.74
C MET A 359 -9.63 -14.68 -19.96
N ASN A 360 -9.54 -14.13 -21.17
CA ASN A 360 -9.53 -14.92 -22.41
C ASN A 360 -8.11 -15.39 -22.78
N SER A 361 -8.04 -16.45 -23.60
CA SER A 361 -6.77 -17.04 -24.06
C SER A 361 -6.20 -16.43 -25.35
N ASN A 362 -6.88 -15.47 -25.97
CA ASN A 362 -6.44 -14.81 -27.19
C ASN A 362 -6.57 -13.28 -27.07
N ILE A 363 -5.83 -12.70 -26.13
CA ILE A 363 -5.71 -11.25 -26.00
C ILE A 363 -4.63 -10.78 -26.97
N GLN A 364 -4.94 -9.81 -27.82
CA GLN A 364 -4.03 -9.32 -28.85
C GLN A 364 -3.70 -7.84 -28.72
N SER A 365 -4.45 -7.10 -27.90
CA SER A 365 -4.12 -5.72 -27.54
C SER A 365 -4.74 -5.30 -26.21
N VAL A 366 -4.24 -4.19 -25.68
CA VAL A 366 -4.84 -3.42 -24.58
C VAL A 366 -5.10 -1.98 -25.05
N ALA A 367 -6.22 -1.40 -24.65
CA ALA A 367 -6.63 -0.06 -25.04
C ALA A 367 -7.05 0.80 -23.84
N LEU A 368 -6.72 2.09 -23.89
CA LEU A 368 -7.26 3.11 -22.99
C LEU A 368 -8.50 3.73 -23.64
N TYR A 369 -9.61 3.68 -22.93
CA TYR A 369 -10.89 4.25 -23.36
C TYR A 369 -11.27 5.44 -22.48
N VAL A 370 -11.85 6.46 -23.13
CA VAL A 370 -12.63 7.50 -22.45
C VAL A 370 -14.09 7.10 -22.52
N ASP A 371 -14.65 6.78 -21.38
CA ASP A 371 -16.05 6.38 -21.22
C ASP A 371 -16.94 7.62 -21.00
N SER A 372 -16.41 8.63 -20.31
CA SER A 372 -17.05 9.95 -20.15
C SER A 372 -16.05 11.06 -20.48
N ASP A 373 -16.43 11.93 -21.41
CA ASP A 373 -15.62 13.09 -21.79
C ASP A 373 -15.53 14.11 -20.65
N LYS A 374 -14.30 14.46 -20.26
CA LYS A 374 -13.97 15.50 -19.26
C LYS A 374 -13.13 16.63 -19.84
N GLY A 375 -13.09 16.74 -21.16
CA GLY A 375 -12.21 17.62 -21.92
C GLY A 375 -10.77 17.11 -21.94
N ALA A 376 -9.82 18.03 -22.15
CA ALA A 376 -8.42 17.67 -22.25
C ALA A 376 -7.87 17.07 -20.95
N GLN A 377 -7.22 15.91 -21.04
CA GLN A 377 -6.61 15.18 -19.93
C GLN A 377 -5.30 14.52 -20.37
N THR A 378 -4.35 14.35 -19.47
CA THR A 378 -3.11 13.59 -19.77
C THR A 378 -2.90 12.52 -18.72
N PHE A 379 -2.71 11.28 -19.17
CA PHE A 379 -2.44 10.12 -18.32
C PHE A 379 -1.07 9.54 -18.63
N LEU A 380 -0.38 9.10 -17.58
CA LEU A 380 0.82 8.26 -17.66
C LEU A 380 0.45 6.85 -17.20
N LEU A 381 0.88 5.85 -17.97
CA LEU A 381 0.68 4.43 -17.68
C LEU A 381 2.02 3.72 -17.51
N CYS A 382 2.07 2.77 -16.57
CA CYS A 382 3.27 1.97 -16.34
C CYS A 382 2.94 0.59 -15.78
N ASN A 383 3.70 -0.42 -16.22
CA ASN A 383 3.69 -1.81 -15.77
C ASN A 383 2.30 -2.46 -15.72
N ILE A 384 1.63 -2.56 -16.87
CA ILE A 384 0.33 -3.23 -17.00
C ILE A 384 0.56 -4.74 -17.06
N LEU A 385 -0.04 -5.47 -16.13
CA LEU A 385 0.17 -6.91 -15.96
C LEU A 385 -1.12 -7.64 -15.55
N ALA A 386 -1.22 -8.92 -15.93
CA ALA A 386 -2.26 -9.83 -15.49
C ALA A 386 -1.83 -10.59 -14.22
N CYS A 387 -2.72 -10.68 -13.22
CA CYS A 387 -2.53 -11.47 -12.01
C CYS A 387 -3.59 -12.58 -11.89
N LYS A 388 -3.21 -13.65 -11.21
CA LYS A 388 -4.07 -14.78 -10.87
C LYS A 388 -5.27 -14.33 -10.01
N PRO A 389 -6.33 -15.15 -9.86
CA PRO A 389 -7.44 -14.86 -8.96
C PRO A 389 -6.97 -14.44 -7.56
N PRO A 390 -7.62 -13.47 -6.89
CA PRO A 390 -7.19 -13.01 -5.57
C PRO A 390 -7.20 -14.12 -4.49
N SER A 391 -7.97 -15.19 -4.70
CA SER A 391 -7.97 -16.39 -3.86
C SER A 391 -6.74 -17.29 -4.03
N SER A 392 -5.94 -17.10 -5.10
CA SER A 392 -4.70 -17.86 -5.33
C SER A 392 -3.60 -17.36 -4.39
N PRO A 393 -2.86 -18.24 -3.69
CA PRO A 393 -1.76 -17.84 -2.80
C PRO A 393 -0.68 -17.01 -3.49
N ASP A 394 -0.44 -17.24 -4.78
CA ASP A 394 0.58 -16.58 -5.60
C ASP A 394 0.02 -15.46 -6.49
N SER A 395 -1.17 -14.92 -6.19
CA SER A 395 -1.76 -13.76 -6.89
C SER A 395 -1.05 -12.44 -6.56
N LEU A 396 0.23 -12.34 -6.91
CA LEU A 396 1.04 -11.15 -6.69
C LEU A 396 0.59 -10.01 -7.62
N ASN A 397 0.46 -8.80 -7.08
CA ASN A 397 0.07 -7.60 -7.83
C ASN A 397 0.81 -6.34 -7.28
N LEU A 398 0.63 -5.17 -7.90
CA LEU A 398 1.32 -3.93 -7.50
C LEU A 398 0.77 -3.32 -6.19
N GLN A 399 -0.40 -3.77 -5.76
CA GLN A 399 -0.99 -3.39 -4.48
C GLN A 399 -0.58 -4.30 -3.32
N SER A 400 0.02 -5.47 -3.59
CA SER A 400 0.56 -6.38 -2.59
C SER A 400 1.82 -5.82 -1.92
N LEU A 401 2.11 -6.32 -0.72
CA LEU A 401 3.42 -6.24 -0.08
C LEU A 401 4.15 -7.59 -0.20
N ILE A 402 5.48 -7.59 -0.16
CA ILE A 402 6.32 -8.79 -0.26
C ILE A 402 7.34 -8.86 0.89
N SER A 403 7.59 -10.05 1.43
CA SER A 403 8.51 -10.30 2.55
C SER A 403 8.87 -11.78 2.62
N LYS A 404 9.89 -12.17 3.39
CA LYS A 404 10.07 -13.57 3.81
C LYS A 404 9.18 -13.94 5.01
N ASN A 405 8.43 -12.97 5.55
CA ASN A 405 7.49 -13.15 6.67
C ASN A 405 8.18 -13.71 7.93
N THR A 406 9.40 -13.23 8.21
CA THR A 406 10.15 -13.55 9.42
C THR A 406 10.00 -12.42 10.44
N GLY A 407 9.98 -12.73 11.75
CA GLY A 407 9.43 -11.82 12.78
C GLY A 407 9.89 -10.35 12.72
N ASP A 408 11.18 -10.09 12.54
CA ASP A 408 11.74 -8.73 12.53
C ASP A 408 11.83 -8.09 11.15
N GLU A 409 11.51 -8.81 10.10
CA GLU A 409 11.60 -8.30 8.74
C GLU A 409 10.50 -7.27 8.44
N CYS A 410 10.82 -6.35 7.53
CA CYS A 410 9.86 -5.42 6.96
C CYS A 410 8.97 -6.12 5.93
N TRP A 411 7.78 -5.57 5.73
CA TRP A 411 7.08 -5.73 4.46
C TRP A 411 7.55 -4.68 3.45
N TYR A 412 7.77 -5.11 2.21
CA TYR A 412 8.27 -4.24 1.13
C TYR A 412 7.16 -3.92 0.13
N PRO A 413 7.02 -2.65 -0.29
CA PRO A 413 6.12 -2.26 -1.38
C PRO A 413 6.68 -2.72 -2.73
N ILE A 414 5.80 -3.03 -3.68
CA ILE A 414 6.20 -3.42 -5.03
C ILE A 414 6.15 -2.21 -5.95
N MET A 415 7.29 -1.88 -6.58
CA MET A 415 7.42 -0.84 -7.59
C MET A 415 6.98 -1.36 -8.96
N SER A 416 7.48 -2.54 -9.33
CA SER A 416 7.17 -3.17 -10.61
C SER A 416 7.44 -4.66 -10.57
N ILE A 417 6.76 -5.39 -11.44
CA ILE A 417 6.95 -6.81 -11.70
C ILE A 417 7.21 -6.96 -13.20
N ASN A 418 8.33 -7.58 -13.55
CA ASN A 418 8.65 -7.88 -14.94
C ASN A 418 9.19 -9.31 -15.00
N ASP A 419 8.33 -10.22 -15.46
CA ASP A 419 8.51 -11.66 -15.39
C ASP A 419 8.81 -12.12 -13.95
N ARG A 420 10.00 -12.69 -13.72
CA ARG A 420 10.48 -13.16 -12.41
C ARG A 420 11.01 -12.03 -11.52
N ARG A 421 11.24 -10.83 -12.06
CA ARG A 421 11.86 -9.71 -11.35
C ARG A 421 10.81 -8.86 -10.67
N VAL A 422 10.82 -8.84 -9.34
CA VAL A 422 10.02 -7.92 -8.53
C VAL A 422 10.95 -6.84 -7.98
N MET A 423 10.64 -5.58 -8.26
CA MET A 423 11.41 -4.44 -7.78
C MET A 423 10.72 -3.82 -6.56
N ILE A 424 11.48 -3.57 -5.50
CA ILE A 424 11.03 -2.89 -4.28
C ILE A 424 10.86 -1.39 -4.57
N ASP A 425 9.71 -0.81 -4.17
CA ASP A 425 9.47 0.64 -4.23
C ASP A 425 10.17 1.35 -3.08
N THR A 426 10.60 2.60 -3.31
CA THR A 426 11.36 3.36 -2.32
C THR A 426 10.83 4.78 -2.25
N GLY A 427 10.18 5.10 -1.13
CA GLY A 427 9.88 6.41 -0.60
C GLY A 427 8.98 7.27 -1.46
N GLY A 428 7.67 7.09 -1.26
CA GLY A 428 6.68 8.06 -1.64
C GLY A 428 6.36 8.06 -3.13
N VAL A 429 5.09 7.83 -3.44
CA VAL A 429 4.47 7.88 -4.77
C VAL A 429 4.64 9.19 -5.56
N ASN A 430 5.35 10.18 -4.99
CA ASN A 430 5.78 11.42 -5.65
C ASN A 430 7.27 11.54 -5.95
N ASN A 431 8.11 10.59 -5.51
CA ASN A 431 9.49 10.49 -6.02
C ASN A 431 9.49 9.77 -7.38
N ASN A 432 8.67 10.36 -8.25
CA ASN A 432 8.97 10.65 -9.63
C ASN A 432 10.45 10.98 -9.79
N THR A 433 11.23 9.98 -10.14
CA THR A 433 12.26 10.03 -11.17
C THR A 433 12.93 8.67 -11.19
N ASN A 434 13.06 8.09 -12.37
CA ASN A 434 14.26 7.32 -12.69
C ASN A 434 15.43 8.03 -11.98
N PRO A 435 16.16 7.43 -11.01
CA PRO A 435 17.07 8.11 -10.08
C PRO A 435 18.27 8.73 -10.81
N LEU A 436 18.00 9.75 -11.60
CA LEU A 436 18.91 10.48 -12.45
C LEU A 436 19.86 11.30 -11.58
N THR A 437 19.51 11.58 -10.30
CA THR A 437 20.32 12.43 -9.42
C THR A 437 20.32 12.06 -7.93
N SER A 438 19.31 11.38 -7.36
CA SER A 438 19.27 11.15 -5.91
C SER A 438 20.15 9.97 -5.48
N SER A 439 20.79 10.09 -4.32
CA SER A 439 21.53 9.04 -3.62
C SER A 439 20.64 7.91 -3.07
N ASN A 440 19.43 7.73 -3.62
CA ASN A 440 18.41 6.82 -3.11
C ASN A 440 18.84 5.37 -3.26
N ARG A 441 19.22 4.78 -2.13
CA ARG A 441 19.67 3.39 -2.01
C ARG A 441 18.69 2.60 -1.14
N GLY A 442 17.37 2.75 -1.31
CA GLY A 442 16.43 1.87 -0.61
C GLY A 442 16.56 0.42 -1.08
N GLY A 443 15.89 -0.55 -0.44
CA GLY A 443 15.92 -1.96 -0.85
C GLY A 443 15.93 -2.93 0.34
N TYR A 444 16.27 -4.18 0.07
CA TYR A 444 16.30 -5.24 1.08
C TYR A 444 17.61 -5.24 1.90
N TYR A 445 17.44 -5.34 3.21
CA TYR A 445 18.52 -5.52 4.18
C TYR A 445 18.38 -6.88 4.85
N GLY A 446 19.47 -7.67 4.87
CA GLY A 446 19.47 -8.98 5.51
C GLY A 446 20.51 -9.91 4.92
N VAL A 447 20.21 -11.21 4.92
CA VAL A 447 21.05 -12.23 4.29
C VAL A 447 20.64 -12.39 2.84
N THR A 448 21.63 -12.49 1.93
CA THR A 448 21.37 -12.92 0.55
C THR A 448 21.07 -14.42 0.54
N GLU A 449 19.87 -14.80 0.15
CA GLU A 449 19.40 -16.18 0.23
C GLU A 449 18.25 -16.44 -0.76
N ASN A 450 18.12 -17.68 -1.24
CA ASN A 450 16.91 -18.14 -1.93
C ASN A 450 15.99 -18.80 -0.91
N VAL A 451 14.81 -18.23 -0.69
CA VAL A 451 13.94 -18.58 0.44
C VAL A 451 12.48 -18.41 0.08
N THR A 452 11.62 -19.12 0.82
CA THR A 452 10.17 -18.97 0.72
C THR A 452 9.77 -17.52 0.94
N THR A 453 8.98 -17.02 0.01
CA THR A 453 8.59 -15.64 -0.12
C THR A 453 7.07 -15.54 -0.04
N TYR A 454 6.61 -14.57 0.72
CA TYR A 454 5.21 -14.34 1.02
C TYR A 454 4.76 -13.01 0.43
N LYS A 455 3.49 -12.96 0.03
CA LYS A 455 2.78 -11.71 -0.18
C LYS A 455 1.83 -11.45 0.97
N ARG A 456 1.50 -10.18 1.16
CA ARG A 456 0.41 -9.73 2.03
C ARG A 456 -0.45 -8.72 1.29
N GLU A 457 -1.77 -8.93 1.35
CA GLU A 457 -2.74 -7.93 0.94
C GLU A 457 -3.10 -7.02 2.11
N THR A 458 -3.53 -5.81 1.81
CA THR A 458 -3.85 -4.76 2.80
C THR A 458 -5.30 -4.30 2.64
N ILE A 459 -5.83 -3.61 3.64
CA ILE A 459 -7.15 -2.97 3.57
C ILE A 459 -6.99 -1.62 2.88
N LYS A 460 -7.63 -1.44 1.73
CA LYS A 460 -7.56 -0.17 1.00
C LYS A 460 -8.49 0.84 1.65
N THR A 461 -7.95 2.00 2.00
CA THR A 461 -8.77 3.13 2.46
C THR A 461 -9.17 4.03 1.29
N ASN A 462 -10.08 4.96 1.54
CA ASN A 462 -10.36 6.02 0.57
C ASN A 462 -9.08 6.78 0.23
N LEU A 463 -8.88 7.06 -1.06
CA LEU A 463 -7.77 7.87 -1.53
C LEU A 463 -7.92 9.31 -1.02
N ALA A 464 -6.83 9.89 -0.51
CA ALA A 464 -6.80 11.27 -0.07
C ALA A 464 -6.52 12.22 -1.24
N SER A 465 -7.19 13.38 -1.30
CA SER A 465 -6.94 14.39 -2.34
C SER A 465 -5.77 15.32 -2.03
N ALA A 466 -5.25 15.33 -0.79
CA ALA A 466 -4.12 16.15 -0.36
C ALA A 466 -3.30 15.49 0.76
N PHE A 467 -2.04 15.92 0.94
CA PHE A 467 -1.14 15.41 1.97
C PHE A 467 -1.71 15.47 3.39
N GLY A 468 -2.33 16.58 3.76
CA GLY A 468 -2.86 16.80 5.12
C GLY A 468 -4.25 16.21 5.38
N THR A 469 -4.84 15.50 4.41
CA THR A 469 -6.17 14.90 4.59
C THR A 469 -6.12 13.84 5.68
N VAL A 470 -6.99 13.96 6.68
CA VAL A 470 -7.10 12.96 7.74
C VAL A 470 -7.91 11.77 7.21
N VAL A 471 -7.26 10.63 6.99
CA VAL A 471 -7.97 9.41 6.54
C VAL A 471 -8.49 8.62 7.74
N GLN A 472 -7.67 8.52 8.79
CA GLN A 472 -8.04 7.88 10.05
C GLN A 472 -7.59 8.76 11.22
N GLU A 473 -8.43 8.89 12.25
CA GLU A 473 -8.12 9.72 13.42
C GLU A 473 -8.72 9.13 14.68
N VAL A 474 -7.92 9.09 15.75
CA VAL A 474 -8.37 8.77 17.09
C VAL A 474 -9.24 9.92 17.62
N GLN A 475 -10.50 9.62 17.91
CA GLN A 475 -11.49 10.64 18.26
C GLN A 475 -11.52 10.97 19.76
N GLU A 476 -11.11 10.05 20.64
CA GLU A 476 -11.25 10.21 22.10
C GLU A 476 -9.95 9.92 22.86
N ALA A 477 -9.78 10.56 24.02
CA ALA A 477 -8.66 10.34 24.91
C ALA A 477 -9.04 9.37 26.04
N GLY A 478 -8.04 8.71 26.62
CA GLY A 478 -8.21 7.98 27.88
C GLY A 478 -7.96 8.87 29.10
N THR A 479 -7.97 8.24 30.27
CA THR A 479 -7.43 8.80 31.51
C THR A 479 -6.32 7.90 32.05
N SER A 480 -5.56 8.39 33.03
CA SER A 480 -4.52 7.59 33.69
C SER A 480 -5.05 6.31 34.34
N SER A 481 -6.30 6.33 34.82
CA SER A 481 -6.97 5.16 35.39
C SER A 481 -7.69 4.29 34.35
N ASN A 482 -8.10 4.87 33.22
CA ASN A 482 -8.87 4.21 32.18
C ASN A 482 -8.29 4.58 30.80
N PRO A 483 -7.15 4.00 30.40
CA PRO A 483 -6.59 4.26 29.08
C PRO A 483 -7.50 3.70 27.98
N PHE A 484 -7.54 4.38 26.85
CA PHE A 484 -8.32 3.98 25.69
C PHE A 484 -7.51 3.05 24.80
N ASN A 485 -8.04 1.90 24.38
CA ASN A 485 -7.29 0.90 23.60
C ASN A 485 -7.80 0.77 22.17
N TYR A 486 -6.90 0.92 21.19
CA TYR A 486 -7.12 0.56 19.79
C TYR A 486 -6.31 -0.70 19.48
N GLU A 487 -7.02 -1.83 19.36
CA GLU A 487 -6.42 -3.15 19.17
C GLU A 487 -6.64 -3.62 17.73
N PHE A 488 -5.59 -3.62 16.93
CA PHE A 488 -5.64 -4.07 15.55
C PHE A 488 -5.34 -5.58 15.45
N GLY A 489 -5.68 -6.18 14.31
CA GLY A 489 -5.32 -7.56 14.00
C GLY A 489 -6.29 -8.64 14.49
N TRP A 490 -7.56 -8.30 14.73
CA TRP A 490 -8.60 -9.27 15.10
C TRP A 490 -9.07 -10.07 13.89
N ASN A 491 -9.30 -11.37 14.05
CA ASN A 491 -9.69 -12.23 12.93
C ASN A 491 -10.92 -11.69 12.20
N ARG A 492 -10.96 -11.90 10.89
CA ARG A 492 -11.91 -11.26 9.97
C ARG A 492 -13.33 -11.83 10.07
N THR A 493 -13.50 -13.00 10.67
CA THR A 493 -14.79 -13.70 10.74
C THR A 493 -15.62 -13.19 11.90
N ASP A 494 -15.16 -13.38 13.14
CA ASP A 494 -15.93 -13.10 14.34
C ASP A 494 -15.28 -12.05 15.26
N MET A 495 -14.02 -11.68 14.99
CA MET A 495 -13.20 -10.79 15.83
C MET A 495 -13.09 -11.24 17.30
N SER A 496 -13.14 -12.56 17.54
CA SER A 496 -13.01 -13.19 18.87
C SER A 496 -11.56 -13.44 19.29
N THR A 497 -10.64 -13.47 18.32
CA THR A 497 -9.21 -13.75 18.53
C THR A 497 -8.35 -12.78 17.74
N ARG A 498 -7.20 -12.41 18.30
CA ARG A 498 -6.20 -11.56 17.64
C ARG A 498 -5.14 -12.45 17.00
N THR A 499 -5.17 -12.57 15.68
CA THR A 499 -4.37 -13.55 14.92
C THR A 499 -3.24 -12.92 14.11
N SER A 500 -3.28 -11.61 13.85
CA SER A 500 -2.37 -10.95 12.91
C SER A 500 -2.24 -9.45 13.16
N GLN A 501 -1.88 -8.68 12.14
CA GLN A 501 -1.86 -7.22 12.15
C GLN A 501 -2.91 -6.64 11.17
N THR A 502 -3.21 -5.35 11.33
CA THR A 502 -4.02 -4.59 10.37
C THR A 502 -3.14 -3.62 9.61
N TYR A 503 -3.02 -3.81 8.31
CA TYR A 503 -2.36 -2.90 7.38
C TYR A 503 -3.39 -2.13 6.57
N PHE A 504 -3.41 -0.81 6.76
CA PHE A 504 -4.16 0.11 5.91
C PHE A 504 -3.30 0.68 4.83
N ASP A 505 -3.93 1.03 3.71
CA ASP A 505 -3.24 1.42 2.51
C ASP A 505 -3.90 2.58 1.80
N GLY A 506 -3.19 3.70 1.76
CA GLY A 506 -3.62 4.94 1.12
C GLY A 506 -3.42 4.96 -0.39
N LEU A 507 -2.62 4.02 -0.94
CA LEU A 507 -2.27 3.84 -2.36
C LEU A 507 -1.55 5.03 -3.05
N ASN A 508 -2.00 6.26 -2.86
CA ASN A 508 -1.53 7.48 -3.53
C ASN A 508 -0.61 8.35 -2.66
N GLY A 509 -0.26 7.91 -1.45
CA GLY A 509 0.74 8.57 -0.61
C GLY A 509 0.32 9.93 -0.08
N PHE A 510 -0.97 10.25 -0.18
CA PHE A 510 -1.57 11.39 0.47
C PHE A 510 -2.28 10.95 1.73
N GLY A 511 -2.56 11.95 2.57
CA GLY A 511 -3.31 11.81 3.80
C GLY A 511 -2.56 11.11 4.93
N TYR A 512 -3.12 11.23 6.14
CA TYR A 512 -2.58 10.58 7.32
C TYR A 512 -3.16 9.18 7.46
N GLY A 513 -2.27 8.18 7.50
CA GLY A 513 -2.67 6.78 7.70
C GLY A 513 -3.30 6.55 9.07
N LEU A 514 -2.85 7.30 10.07
CA LEU A 514 -3.49 7.48 11.35
C LEU A 514 -3.03 8.79 11.97
N LEU A 515 -3.97 9.56 12.50
CA LEU A 515 -3.73 10.77 13.28
C LEU A 515 -4.12 10.54 14.75
N ILE A 516 -3.19 10.80 15.66
CA ILE A 516 -3.51 11.11 17.06
C ILE A 516 -3.16 12.55 17.30
N ASN A 517 -4.18 13.39 17.52
CA ASN A 517 -3.98 14.80 17.79
C ASN A 517 -4.60 15.16 19.15
N THR A 518 -3.76 15.62 20.08
CA THR A 518 -4.15 16.04 21.44
C THR A 518 -4.90 14.97 22.26
N LYS A 519 -4.67 13.67 22.00
CA LYS A 519 -5.29 12.57 22.76
C LYS A 519 -4.28 11.87 23.67
N ASN A 520 -4.50 11.96 24.98
CA ASN A 520 -3.66 11.33 26.00
C ASN A 520 -4.17 9.94 26.38
N TYR A 521 -3.30 9.10 26.94
CA TYR A 521 -3.66 7.77 27.46
C TYR A 521 -4.36 6.87 26.42
N VAL A 522 -3.86 6.89 25.18
CA VAL A 522 -4.32 6.04 24.08
C VAL A 522 -3.27 4.99 23.77
N ASN A 523 -3.65 3.72 23.74
CA ASN A 523 -2.79 2.61 23.39
C ASN A 523 -3.11 2.11 21.98
N ILE A 524 -2.09 1.88 21.16
CA ILE A 524 -2.21 1.25 19.84
C ILE A 524 -1.33 0.01 19.78
N ASN A 525 -1.85 -1.06 19.18
CA ASN A 525 -1.04 -2.25 18.92
C ASN A 525 -1.44 -2.94 17.62
N ASN A 526 -0.47 -3.55 16.94
CA ASN A 526 -0.60 -4.33 15.69
C ASN A 526 -1.08 -3.53 14.47
N PHE A 527 -0.67 -2.26 14.39
CA PHE A 527 -1.06 -1.34 13.33
C PHE A 527 0.03 -1.24 12.24
N GLY A 528 -0.40 -1.24 10.98
CA GLY A 528 0.42 -1.02 9.80
C GLY A 528 -0.18 0.07 8.91
N ALA A 529 0.65 1.00 8.42
CA ALA A 529 0.27 2.02 7.46
C ALA A 529 1.11 1.92 6.19
N VAL A 530 0.46 1.97 5.03
CA VAL A 530 1.10 1.75 3.73
C VAL A 530 0.71 2.88 2.78
N ARG A 531 1.69 3.50 2.10
CA ARG A 531 1.46 4.49 1.04
C ARG A 531 0.53 5.65 1.47
N TYR A 532 0.83 6.27 2.61
CA TYR A 532 0.24 7.52 3.08
C TYR A 532 1.23 8.69 2.96
N ASP A 533 0.84 9.89 3.39
CA ASP A 533 1.82 10.96 3.64
C ASP A 533 2.69 10.62 4.86
N ARG A 534 2.00 10.24 5.95
CA ARG A 534 2.61 9.79 7.21
C ARG A 534 1.60 9.12 8.16
N VAL A 535 2.13 8.48 9.20
CA VAL A 535 1.41 8.28 10.47
C VAL A 535 1.82 9.41 11.41
N ARG A 536 0.87 10.06 12.08
CA ARG A 536 1.15 11.27 12.86
C ARG A 536 0.62 11.19 14.29
N PHE A 537 1.53 11.42 15.24
CA PHE A 537 1.24 11.56 16.65
C PHE A 537 1.64 12.96 17.11
N THR A 538 0.68 13.78 17.51
CA THR A 538 0.90 15.17 17.95
C THR A 538 0.31 15.41 19.33
N THR A 539 1.09 16.04 20.19
CA THR A 539 0.69 16.55 21.52
C THR A 539 -0.01 15.49 22.38
N SER A 540 0.56 14.29 22.46
CA SER A 540 0.03 13.19 23.24
C SER A 540 1.02 12.69 24.29
N SER A 541 0.47 12.25 25.43
CA SER A 541 1.24 11.80 26.59
C SER A 541 0.70 10.53 27.23
N PHE A 542 1.61 9.80 27.87
CA PHE A 542 1.34 8.59 28.67
C PHE A 542 0.66 7.45 27.91
N GLN A 543 1.22 7.09 26.75
CA GLN A 543 0.71 6.01 25.88
C GLN A 543 1.62 4.77 25.96
N ASN A 544 1.03 3.59 25.78
CA ASN A 544 1.75 2.36 25.53
C ASN A 544 1.40 1.83 24.14
N HIS A 545 2.35 1.99 23.21
CA HIS A 545 2.22 1.52 21.85
C HIS A 545 2.99 0.21 21.69
N GLY A 546 2.30 -0.82 21.21
CA GLY A 546 2.91 -2.10 20.88
C GLY A 546 3.63 -2.06 19.54
N PHE A 547 3.14 -2.87 18.59
CA PHE A 547 3.66 -2.92 17.23
C PHE A 547 3.04 -1.84 16.34
N ILE A 548 3.91 -1.01 15.73
CA ILE A 548 3.55 -0.03 14.69
C ILE A 548 4.52 -0.20 13.53
N GLU A 549 3.99 -0.38 12.32
CA GLU A 549 4.78 -0.42 11.08
C GLU A 549 4.29 0.62 10.07
N SER A 550 5.23 1.25 9.37
CA SER A 550 4.93 2.26 8.35
C SER A 550 5.77 2.07 7.10
N ILE A 551 5.12 1.97 5.94
CA ILE A 551 5.69 1.45 4.70
C ILE A 551 5.39 2.40 3.54
N ASN A 552 6.42 2.85 2.85
CA ASN A 552 6.31 3.62 1.60
C ASN A 552 5.53 4.94 1.68
N ASN A 553 5.60 5.64 2.80
CA ASN A 553 4.98 6.95 2.95
C ASN A 553 5.79 8.08 2.28
N THR A 554 5.09 9.11 1.79
CA THR A 554 5.69 10.16 0.93
C THR A 554 6.50 11.20 1.67
N SER A 555 6.20 11.49 2.94
CA SER A 555 6.98 12.46 3.72
C SER A 555 7.73 11.77 4.87
N TYR A 556 7.00 11.05 5.71
CA TYR A 556 7.54 10.39 6.89
C TYR A 556 6.84 9.05 7.10
N GLY A 557 7.56 8.03 7.55
CA GLY A 557 6.96 6.80 8.03
C GLY A 557 6.09 7.14 9.24
N ILE A 558 6.71 7.66 10.28
CA ILE A 558 6.05 8.04 11.53
C ILE A 558 6.57 9.40 12.00
N ASP A 559 5.65 10.32 12.26
CA ASP A 559 5.89 11.67 12.77
C ASP A 559 5.45 11.76 14.23
N LEU A 560 6.42 11.95 15.12
CA LEU A 560 6.28 11.99 16.58
C LEU A 560 6.60 13.40 17.09
N SER A 561 5.63 14.30 16.97
CA SER A 561 5.77 15.69 17.42
C SER A 561 5.26 15.84 18.86
N THR A 562 6.00 16.53 19.74
CA THR A 562 5.57 16.87 21.12
C THR A 562 5.07 15.67 21.96
N GLN A 563 5.71 14.51 21.82
CA GLN A 563 5.34 13.26 22.49
C GLN A 563 6.00 13.15 23.85
N ILE A 564 5.25 12.94 24.93
CA ILE A 564 5.82 12.93 26.30
C ILE A 564 5.45 11.66 27.08
N ASN A 565 6.44 11.03 27.72
CA ASN A 565 6.24 9.86 28.60
C ASN A 565 5.54 8.66 27.91
N ASN A 566 5.84 8.42 26.63
CA ASN A 566 5.27 7.26 25.92
C ASN A 566 6.24 6.08 25.88
N VAL A 567 5.69 4.87 25.81
CA VAL A 567 6.44 3.64 25.58
C VAL A 567 6.07 3.11 24.20
N TYR A 568 7.07 2.85 23.37
CA TYR A 568 6.94 2.23 22.07
C TYR A 568 7.68 0.90 22.08
N ASP A 569 6.96 -0.21 21.93
CA ASP A 569 7.56 -1.53 22.00
C ASP A 569 8.31 -1.86 20.71
N VAL A 570 7.61 -1.86 19.57
CA VAL A 570 8.22 -2.13 18.26
C VAL A 570 7.74 -1.11 17.24
N ILE A 571 8.66 -0.28 16.77
CA ILE A 571 8.43 0.62 15.64
C ILE A 571 9.24 0.15 14.43
N LYS A 572 8.55 -0.08 13.31
CA LYS A 572 9.16 -0.39 12.02
C LYS A 572 8.85 0.71 11.01
N THR A 573 9.85 1.18 10.28
CA THR A 573 9.65 2.06 9.13
C THR A 573 10.46 1.55 7.95
N CYS A 574 9.79 1.32 6.82
CA CYS A 574 10.39 0.65 5.68
C CYS A 574 10.09 1.44 4.40
N CYS A 575 11.13 1.77 3.63
CA CYS A 575 10.98 2.40 2.32
C CYS A 575 10.21 3.75 2.32
N ASN A 576 10.26 4.55 3.39
CA ASN A 576 9.62 5.87 3.42
C ASN A 576 10.54 6.98 2.90
N ALA A 577 10.03 8.19 2.69
CA ALA A 577 10.91 9.34 2.41
C ALA A 577 11.85 9.64 3.59
N ASN A 578 11.30 9.67 4.81
CA ASN A 578 12.01 9.61 6.08
C ASN A 578 11.37 8.51 6.92
N GLY A 579 12.12 7.76 7.73
CA GLY A 579 11.58 6.72 8.60
C GLY A 579 10.80 7.31 9.77
N ILE A 580 11.44 7.47 10.92
CA ILE A 580 10.85 8.08 12.12
C ILE A 580 11.37 9.50 12.24
N PHE A 581 10.46 10.46 12.36
CA PHE A 581 10.77 11.86 12.58
C PHE A 581 10.22 12.30 13.92
N HIS A 582 11.10 12.81 14.78
CA HIS A 582 10.73 13.44 16.03
C HIS A 582 10.85 14.94 15.88
N ASP A 583 9.73 15.63 16.06
CA ASP A 583 9.67 17.09 16.05
C ASP A 583 9.69 17.66 17.47
N PHE A 584 9.72 18.99 17.57
CA PHE A 584 9.90 19.76 18.81
C PHE A 584 9.17 19.20 20.04
N GLY A 585 9.88 19.13 21.17
CA GLY A 585 9.30 18.91 22.50
C GLY A 585 9.01 17.46 22.89
N SER A 586 9.40 16.47 22.06
CA SER A 586 9.24 15.06 22.42
C SER A 586 10.24 14.65 23.52
N SER A 587 9.76 14.22 24.69
CA SER A 587 10.61 13.93 25.85
C SER A 587 10.19 12.73 26.70
N ASN A 588 11.16 12.15 27.41
CA ASN A 588 10.95 11.03 28.34
C ASN A 588 10.26 9.79 27.70
N ASN A 589 10.38 9.61 26.39
CA ASN A 589 9.83 8.42 25.72
C ASN A 589 10.81 7.26 25.82
N ILE A 590 10.27 6.04 25.81
CA ILE A 590 11.03 4.79 25.80
C ILE A 590 10.74 4.06 24.49
N TYR A 591 11.79 3.77 23.72
CA TYR A 591 11.74 2.98 22.50
C TYR A 591 12.43 1.65 22.76
N ASN A 592 11.65 0.57 22.90
CA ASN A 592 12.22 -0.76 23.14
C ASN A 592 12.93 -1.27 21.89
N LYS A 593 12.29 -1.15 20.72
CA LYS A 593 12.84 -1.60 19.45
C LYS A 593 12.44 -0.68 18.30
N ILE A 594 13.45 -0.19 17.59
CA ILE A 594 13.30 0.59 16.36
C ILE A 594 13.97 -0.19 15.22
N ILE A 595 13.25 -0.34 14.10
CA ILE A 595 13.77 -0.87 12.84
C ILE A 595 13.46 0.15 11.74
N THR A 596 14.49 0.69 11.08
CA THR A 596 14.33 1.65 9.99
C THR A 596 15.14 1.18 8.79
N ILE A 597 14.46 0.71 7.74
CA ILE A 597 15.11 0.06 6.59
C ILE A 597 14.73 0.76 5.29
N GLY A 598 15.73 1.14 4.50
CA GLY A 598 15.51 1.55 3.12
C GLY A 598 14.81 2.89 2.95
N ASN A 599 14.77 3.75 3.98
CA ASN A 599 14.19 5.08 3.87
C ASN A 599 15.11 5.99 3.04
N ILE A 600 14.53 6.86 2.21
CA ILE A 600 15.27 7.70 1.25
C ILE A 600 16.29 8.60 1.97
N SER A 601 15.85 9.31 2.99
CA SER A 601 16.66 10.29 3.71
C SER A 601 17.12 9.71 5.04
N ASN A 602 16.41 9.99 6.12
CA ASN A 602 16.79 9.57 7.46
C ASN A 602 16.04 8.31 7.87
N GLY A 603 16.72 7.34 8.50
CA GLY A 603 16.05 6.23 9.19
C GLY A 603 15.36 6.74 10.45
N LEU A 604 16.12 7.40 11.32
CA LEU A 604 15.62 8.08 12.51
C LEU A 604 16.17 9.53 12.51
N SER A 605 15.29 10.52 12.64
CA SER A 605 15.62 11.94 12.64
C SER A 605 15.06 12.61 13.88
N ASN A 606 15.94 13.14 14.73
CA ASN A 606 15.56 13.89 15.92
C ASN A 606 15.99 15.34 15.79
N THR A 607 15.03 16.25 15.87
CA THR A 607 15.28 17.69 15.81
C THR A 607 15.04 18.35 17.19
N ARG A 608 15.38 19.64 17.26
CA ARG A 608 15.44 20.51 18.44
C ARG A 608 14.40 20.18 19.52
N GLY A 609 14.84 20.06 20.78
CA GLY A 609 13.95 19.87 21.93
C GLY A 609 13.55 18.41 22.18
N PHE A 610 14.19 17.46 21.51
CA PHE A 610 14.09 16.04 21.79
C PHE A 610 14.97 15.66 23.01
N MET A 611 14.36 15.39 24.17
CA MET A 611 15.09 15.29 25.45
C MET A 611 14.76 14.08 26.31
N ASN A 612 15.77 13.52 26.97
CA ASN A 612 15.62 12.48 27.99
C ASN A 612 14.94 11.19 27.51
N ASN A 613 15.02 10.88 26.21
CA ASN A 613 14.43 9.66 25.66
C ASN A 613 15.40 8.47 25.82
N THR A 614 14.87 7.26 25.93
CA THR A 614 15.65 6.03 26.02
C THR A 614 15.40 5.14 24.81
N PHE A 615 16.47 4.71 24.14
CA PHE A 615 16.45 3.78 23.02
C PHE A 615 17.16 2.49 23.41
N ASN A 616 16.39 1.41 23.58
CA ASN A 616 16.92 0.13 24.04
C ASN A 616 17.54 -0.67 22.88
N SER A 617 16.90 -0.70 21.72
CA SER A 617 17.39 -1.38 20.51
C SER A 617 17.09 -0.57 19.25
N ILE A 618 18.11 -0.31 18.42
CA ILE A 618 17.95 0.34 17.11
C ILE A 618 18.62 -0.51 16.03
N LEU A 619 17.89 -0.81 14.97
CA LEU A 619 18.41 -1.25 13.68
C LEU A 619 18.08 -0.17 12.65
N ALA A 620 19.09 0.55 12.16
CA ALA A 620 18.93 1.49 11.06
C ALA A 620 19.84 1.05 9.91
N ALA A 621 19.24 0.68 8.78
CA ALA A 621 19.96 0.14 7.63
C ALA A 621 19.43 0.69 6.31
N ILE A 622 20.32 0.86 5.34
CA ILE A 622 19.91 1.18 3.96
C ILE A 622 19.19 2.56 3.88
N ASN A 623 19.47 3.47 4.81
CA ASN A 623 18.99 4.87 4.80
C ASN A 623 20.12 5.82 4.39
N SER A 624 19.86 6.95 3.72
CA SER A 624 20.94 7.94 3.44
C SER A 624 21.65 8.39 4.73
N TYR A 625 20.88 8.58 5.80
CA TYR A 625 21.39 8.67 7.16
C TYR A 625 20.68 7.63 8.02
N GLY A 626 21.42 6.75 8.68
CA GLY A 626 20.83 5.84 9.66
C GLY A 626 20.19 6.61 10.82
N PHE A 627 20.90 7.62 11.31
CA PHE A 627 20.49 8.45 12.42
C PHE A 627 20.94 9.91 12.26
N PHE A 628 20.03 10.85 12.46
CA PHE A 628 20.28 12.29 12.43
C PHE A 628 19.85 12.93 13.76
N LEU A 629 20.77 13.65 14.41
CA LEU A 629 20.55 14.32 15.70
C LEU A 629 20.89 15.82 15.57
N ASP A 630 19.91 16.69 15.84
CA ASP A 630 20.13 18.13 15.95
C ASP A 630 19.42 18.71 17.19
N GLY A 631 20.18 19.41 18.06
CA GLY A 631 19.63 20.10 19.23
C GLY A 631 18.95 19.19 20.26
N THR A 632 19.49 18.01 20.51
CA THR A 632 18.94 17.01 21.46
C THR A 632 19.79 16.91 22.74
N TYR A 633 19.18 16.61 23.89
CA TYR A 633 19.90 16.52 25.18
C TYR A 633 19.37 15.37 26.07
N GLY A 634 20.26 14.72 26.82
CA GLY A 634 19.88 13.71 27.83
C GLY A 634 19.34 12.38 27.28
N ASN A 635 19.43 12.13 25.97
CA ASN A 635 18.97 10.87 25.38
C ASN A 635 19.96 9.72 25.66
N ILE A 636 19.43 8.52 25.91
CA ILE A 636 20.20 7.31 26.24
C ILE A 636 20.04 6.27 25.14
N PHE A 637 21.16 5.73 24.63
CA PHE A 637 21.18 4.68 23.61
C PHE A 637 21.89 3.45 24.19
N LYS A 638 21.19 2.31 24.32
CA LYS A 638 21.73 1.12 25.00
C LYS A 638 22.28 0.05 24.05
N ASN A 639 21.62 -0.25 22.93
CA ASN A 639 22.09 -1.23 21.93
C ASN A 639 21.70 -0.81 20.50
N GLY A 640 22.58 -0.07 19.81
CA GLY A 640 22.33 0.34 18.42
C GLY A 640 23.19 -0.43 17.43
N ILE A 641 22.56 -1.10 16.47
CA ILE A 641 23.20 -1.57 15.23
C ILE A 641 22.91 -0.53 14.16
N PHE A 642 23.91 0.29 13.87
CA PHE A 642 23.83 1.32 12.84
C PHE A 642 24.62 0.85 11.62
N VAL A 643 23.89 0.47 10.56
CA VAL A 643 24.51 0.14 9.28
C VAL A 643 24.26 1.33 8.36
N GLN A 644 25.22 2.26 8.34
CA GLN A 644 25.13 3.44 7.49
C GLN A 644 25.33 3.06 6.02
N ASN A 645 24.58 3.76 5.16
CA ASN A 645 24.90 3.90 3.75
C ASN A 645 25.99 4.96 3.52
#